data_AF-A0A0Q4INX7-F1
#
_entry.id   AF-A0A0Q4INX7-F1
#
_cell.length_a   1.000
_cell.length_b   1.000
_cell.length_c   1.000
_cell.angle_alpha   90.00
_cell.angle_beta   90.00
_cell.angle_gamma   90.00
#
_symmetry.space_group_name_H-M   'P 1'
#
loop_
_entity.id
_entity.type
_entity.pdbx_description
1 polymer ?
#
loop_
_entity_poly.entity_id
_entity_poly.type
_entity_poly.pdbx_seq_one_letter_code
_entity_poly.pdbx_strand_id
1 'polypeptide(L)'
;MDVARMIARLAALLLATAAVPLAAQDPAASVARPMLSEPALSPDGTTIAFVSGGDIWEVPAAGGIARLLVTDPATEGRPRYSPDGRRLAFTSNRGGSTNIHVLNLDNGAITRLTYAEANEELDGWSGDGQWLYFASSAGDVARQSDIFRVPVTGGTPQPVSGERYLSEFQAAPSPDGGRIALVARGIANTQWWRNGHSHIDENEVWLKQADGTGAYRLLLGDGAKHAWPIWSADGGAITYMSDRDGTENLWRVALTPGAVPQQLTRFTDGRLLFPSGARAGGDIVFERDMGVWRFDATTGAAAPVPIRLRGAPAAEPRRHQRFARFDRMALSPDGRKVALIAHGEVFAAAAKDGGPAQRITTSLAAEREVAWSPDSRRLLYVTEAGQDRRLALSDIAGGRETMLTGAGVAVAPSWSGDGRAIAYVRNRRELRVYRPAQGKVAASDTLLFTGALAVDEDGPRPVWSPDGAWIAFPVRDARSFVNVHVVPAAGGEARQVGFLANGWLGQIAWSPDGRYILFDTAQRTEPSRIVRIDLIPRVPRYREDLFRGLFDDTPDATPDAAKAAAPKPVADAAPVRPVVRIEWDGLRDRASVLPLGMSAEAPVIAADGKTLVFRAQERERDNLYRYSLDEQAATPPSAQQITATDRPKGDFDLSGDGKLLAWLEDGRVMTTPLAEPKPQMVDIGAEMDVDFAAERGIVFDQAWGTLDRGFFDPGFTGHDWRAIGARFRPHALAAATPDELRRVINLMFGELNASHMGINRPMRGDGALPVDRVGNLGVTFDPAAAEAGRGLVVATLVPNGPAAVSAAIAPGDRIVAIDGVAIGPHDNLDALLDHRVGDRVSVTIDRGGTRRQTVVRPVSASVAAGLRYRAWVAERRAMTERLSAGRFGYVHIPDMSAESLTQLYLDLDATNQARQGVVIDLRHNDGGFVNGYALDVFARRNFLTMQTRGQPPVPSRQALGQRALGLPTVLLTDESSLSDAEDFTEGYRTLGLGKVVGQPTAGWIIYTSPTALIDGSIMRVPHTRIRDTAGRDLEMHPRPVDVDVTRPLGESGDAQLLKGIEVLGSGQPMPPIASGSR
;
A
#
# COMPACT_ATOMS: atom_id res chain seq x y z
N MET A 1 -28.30 68.30 9.25
CA MET A 1 -27.00 68.88 8.84
C MET A 1 -25.94 68.24 9.71
N ASP A 2 -24.80 67.85 9.13
CA ASP A 2 -23.62 67.28 9.84
C ASP A 2 -23.47 65.75 10.03
N VAL A 3 -23.69 64.97 8.96
CA VAL A 3 -23.09 63.61 8.83
C VAL A 3 -22.62 63.34 7.39
N ALA A 4 -23.25 63.94 6.38
CA ALA A 4 -22.92 63.71 4.97
C ALA A 4 -21.59 64.33 4.48
N ARG A 5 -20.96 65.23 5.25
CA ARG A 5 -19.66 65.85 4.86
C ARG A 5 -18.42 65.15 5.44
N MET A 6 -18.59 64.22 6.38
CA MET A 6 -17.45 63.48 6.96
C MET A 6 -17.08 62.23 6.14
N ILE A 7 -18.03 61.63 5.44
CA ILE A 7 -17.80 60.44 4.61
C ILE A 7 -17.09 60.77 3.28
N ALA A 8 -17.24 62.00 2.77
CA ALA A 8 -16.65 62.41 1.50
C ALA A 8 -15.15 62.79 1.57
N ARG A 9 -14.54 62.90 2.76
CA ARG A 9 -13.11 63.26 2.92
C ARG A 9 -12.19 62.09 3.31
N LEU A 10 -12.73 60.93 3.69
CA LEU A 10 -11.93 59.71 3.89
C LEU A 10 -11.73 58.90 2.60
N ALA A 11 -12.44 59.22 1.52
CA ALA A 11 -12.30 58.54 0.22
C ALA A 11 -11.22 59.14 -0.70
N ALA A 12 -10.54 60.23 -0.30
CA ALA A 12 -9.63 60.97 -1.18
C ALA A 12 -8.14 60.94 -0.75
N LEU A 13 -7.76 60.09 0.22
CA LEU A 13 -6.37 59.92 0.66
C LEU A 13 -5.88 58.46 0.54
N LEU A 14 -6.29 57.75 -0.53
CA LEU A 14 -5.84 56.39 -0.85
C LEU A 14 -5.62 56.17 -2.36
N LEU A 15 -5.45 57.25 -3.12
CA LEU A 15 -5.15 57.23 -4.57
C LEU A 15 -3.80 57.89 -4.86
N ALA A 16 -2.73 57.26 -4.37
CA ALA A 16 -1.36 57.48 -4.83
C ALA A 16 -0.44 56.35 -4.36
N THR A 17 -0.71 55.11 -4.77
CA THR A 17 0.33 54.07 -4.83
C THR A 17 0.44 53.64 -6.28
N ALA A 18 1.63 53.86 -6.84
CA ALA A 18 1.97 53.48 -8.19
C ALA A 18 1.60 52.01 -8.43
N ALA A 19 0.86 51.75 -9.52
CA ALA A 19 0.69 50.41 -10.05
C ALA A 19 2.06 49.88 -10.50
N VAL A 20 2.76 49.21 -9.59
CA VAL A 20 3.81 48.26 -9.95
C VAL A 20 3.05 47.09 -10.59
N PRO A 21 3.36 46.69 -11.83
CA PRO A 21 2.78 45.48 -12.37
C PRO A 21 3.20 44.35 -11.43
N LEU A 22 2.23 43.63 -10.84
CA LEU A 22 2.48 42.29 -10.34
C LEU A 22 2.87 41.46 -11.57
N ALA A 23 4.16 41.49 -11.92
CA ALA A 23 4.78 40.36 -12.56
C ALA A 23 4.48 39.17 -11.66
N ALA A 24 3.84 38.14 -12.22
CA ALA A 24 3.87 36.82 -11.62
C ALA A 24 5.33 36.56 -11.27
N GLN A 25 5.63 36.51 -9.97
CA GLN A 25 6.92 36.01 -9.54
C GLN A 25 6.94 34.57 -10.03
N ASP A 26 7.70 34.30 -11.10
CA ASP A 26 8.26 32.98 -11.31
C ASP A 26 8.77 32.50 -9.96
N PRO A 27 8.40 31.30 -9.48
CA PRO A 27 8.95 30.78 -8.24
C PRO A 27 10.46 30.83 -8.41
N ALA A 28 11.12 31.72 -7.66
CA ALA A 28 12.56 31.88 -7.68
C ALA A 28 13.15 30.47 -7.63
N ALA A 29 13.93 30.09 -8.66
CA ALA A 29 14.45 28.73 -8.81
C ALA A 29 15.02 28.28 -7.46
N SER A 30 14.32 27.36 -6.79
CA SER A 30 14.64 27.03 -5.41
C SER A 30 16.02 26.40 -5.40
N VAL A 31 16.98 27.06 -4.75
CA VAL A 31 18.34 26.53 -4.64
C VAL A 31 18.25 25.19 -3.93
N ALA A 32 18.69 24.12 -4.60
CA ALA A 32 18.72 22.77 -4.04
C ALA A 32 19.53 22.76 -2.73
N ARG A 33 19.01 22.09 -1.70
CA ARG A 33 19.63 22.00 -0.37
C ARG A 33 19.77 20.54 0.05
N PRO A 34 20.98 19.98 0.15
CA PRO A 34 21.17 18.61 0.59
C PRO A 34 20.53 18.38 1.96
N MET A 35 19.91 17.22 2.14
CA MET A 35 19.51 16.75 3.46
C MET A 35 20.72 16.12 4.16
N LEU A 36 20.89 16.43 5.43
CA LEU A 36 21.90 15.82 6.30
C LEU A 36 21.14 15.11 7.42
N SER A 37 21.28 13.80 7.50
CA SER A 37 20.44 12.96 8.36
C SER A 37 21.25 11.99 9.21
N GLU A 38 20.62 11.45 10.24
CA GLU A 38 21.15 10.36 11.08
C GLU A 38 22.59 10.59 11.59
N PRO A 39 22.88 11.74 12.22
CA PRO A 39 24.24 12.05 12.64
C PRO A 39 24.71 11.17 13.81
N ALA A 40 26.03 10.99 13.89
CA ALA A 40 26.71 10.30 14.96
C ALA A 40 28.00 11.02 15.36
N LEU A 41 28.12 11.31 16.65
CA LEU A 41 29.29 11.98 17.20
C LEU A 41 30.37 10.95 17.58
N SER A 42 31.62 11.24 17.27
CA SER A 42 32.76 10.40 17.67
C SER A 42 32.91 10.36 19.20
N PRO A 43 33.49 9.29 19.79
CA PRO A 43 33.58 9.14 21.24
C PRO A 43 34.33 10.28 21.94
N ASP A 44 35.29 10.89 21.25
CA ASP A 44 36.09 12.03 21.68
C ASP A 44 35.40 13.40 21.43
N GLY A 45 34.25 13.42 20.76
CA GLY A 45 33.47 14.63 20.47
C GLY A 45 34.04 15.53 19.37
N THR A 46 35.03 15.08 18.61
CA THR A 46 35.75 15.92 17.63
C THR A 46 35.17 15.86 16.21
N THR A 47 34.43 14.81 15.88
CA THR A 47 34.04 14.47 14.50
C THR A 47 32.60 13.96 14.44
N ILE A 48 31.88 14.29 13.37
CA ILE A 48 30.50 13.86 13.13
C ILE A 48 30.47 13.03 11.85
N ALA A 49 29.98 11.80 11.93
CA ALA A 49 29.51 11.05 10.77
C ALA A 49 28.02 11.33 10.53
N PHE A 50 27.55 11.39 9.29
CA PHE A 50 26.14 11.61 8.96
C PHE A 50 25.82 11.06 7.56
N VAL A 51 24.55 10.93 7.24
CA VAL A 51 24.06 10.43 5.95
C VAL A 51 23.65 11.60 5.05
N SER A 52 24.06 11.56 3.79
CA SER A 52 23.57 12.46 2.74
C SER A 52 23.78 11.81 1.37
N GLY A 53 22.79 11.88 0.49
CA GLY A 53 22.92 11.26 -0.83
C GLY A 53 22.90 9.74 -0.83
N GLY A 54 22.38 9.09 0.24
CA GLY A 54 22.47 7.64 0.44
C GLY A 54 23.83 7.14 0.94
N ASP A 55 24.79 8.04 1.16
CA ASP A 55 26.16 7.73 1.55
C ASP A 55 26.48 8.27 2.95
N ILE A 56 27.57 7.77 3.55
CA ILE A 56 28.07 8.26 4.85
C ILE A 56 29.21 9.24 4.63
N TRP A 57 29.06 10.41 5.24
CA TRP A 57 29.99 11.53 5.23
C TRP A 57 30.55 11.78 6.62
N GLU A 58 31.69 12.45 6.68
CA GLU A 58 32.35 12.84 7.91
C GLU A 58 32.75 14.32 7.89
N VAL A 59 32.58 15.03 9.00
CA VAL A 59 32.93 16.45 9.17
C VAL A 59 33.44 16.73 10.59
N PRO A 60 34.33 17.71 10.82
CA PRO A 60 34.64 18.15 12.18
C PRO A 60 33.39 18.58 12.94
N ALA A 61 33.34 18.34 14.26
CA ALA A 61 32.18 18.66 15.11
C ALA A 61 31.89 20.17 15.24
N ALA A 62 32.83 21.02 14.81
CA ALA A 62 32.64 22.47 14.68
C ALA A 62 32.04 22.89 13.31
N GLY A 63 31.85 21.95 12.39
CA GLY A 63 31.44 22.19 11.01
C GLY A 63 32.62 22.38 10.04
N GLY A 64 32.30 22.78 8.81
CA GLY A 64 33.25 23.00 7.73
C GLY A 64 32.98 22.11 6.52
N ILE A 65 34.06 21.57 5.92
CA ILE A 65 33.98 20.74 4.72
C ILE A 65 33.81 19.28 5.15
N ALA A 66 32.73 18.65 4.70
CA ALA A 66 32.53 17.22 4.86
C ALA A 66 33.20 16.42 3.73
N ARG A 67 33.73 15.25 4.07
CA ARG A 67 34.33 14.28 3.14
C ARG A 67 33.52 12.99 3.11
N LEU A 68 33.50 12.33 1.96
CA LEU A 68 32.85 11.04 1.78
C LEU A 68 33.65 9.94 2.51
N LEU A 69 32.97 9.08 3.26
CA LEU A 69 33.56 8.02 4.08
C LEU A 69 33.18 6.63 3.60
N VAL A 70 31.89 6.38 3.38
CA VAL A 70 31.37 5.14 2.77
C VAL A 70 30.49 5.51 1.60
N THR A 71 30.70 4.86 0.46
CA THR A 71 29.89 5.08 -0.74
C THR A 71 29.64 3.77 -1.48
N ASP A 72 28.41 3.59 -1.95
CA ASP A 72 27.93 2.39 -2.65
C ASP A 72 26.69 2.76 -3.48
N PRO A 73 26.33 2.02 -4.56
CA PRO A 73 25.01 2.16 -5.18
C PRO A 73 23.84 1.82 -4.25
N ALA A 74 24.09 1.06 -3.17
CA ALA A 74 23.17 0.84 -2.08
C ALA A 74 22.92 2.12 -1.24
N THR A 75 21.96 2.04 -0.33
CA THR A 75 21.69 3.09 0.65
C THR A 75 22.29 2.71 1.99
N GLU A 76 23.16 3.59 2.47
CA GLU A 76 23.85 3.51 3.74
C GLU A 76 23.15 4.36 4.81
N GLY A 77 23.12 3.86 6.04
CA GLY A 77 22.38 4.48 7.12
C GLY A 77 22.99 4.26 8.50
N ARG A 78 22.44 5.00 9.48
CA ARG A 78 22.66 4.87 10.93
C ARG A 78 24.14 4.69 11.31
N PRO A 79 25.07 5.58 10.91
CA PRO A 79 26.47 5.45 11.33
C PRO A 79 26.59 5.49 12.87
N ARG A 80 27.47 4.66 13.44
CA ARG A 80 27.78 4.63 14.89
C ARG A 80 29.24 4.27 15.13
N TYR A 81 30.00 5.17 15.75
CA TYR A 81 31.40 4.92 16.10
C TYR A 81 31.54 3.88 17.21
N SER A 82 32.56 3.03 17.11
CA SER A 82 32.96 2.16 18.21
C SER A 82 33.47 2.98 19.40
N PRO A 83 33.40 2.46 20.65
CA PRO A 83 33.82 3.20 21.84
C PRO A 83 35.30 3.64 21.84
N ASP A 84 36.15 2.96 21.06
CA ASP A 84 37.57 3.27 20.86
C ASP A 84 37.84 4.21 19.66
N GLY A 85 36.81 4.55 18.88
CA GLY A 85 36.91 5.43 17.71
C GLY A 85 37.61 4.82 16.50
N ARG A 86 37.92 3.52 16.48
CA ARG A 86 38.67 2.85 15.38
C ARG A 86 37.79 2.22 14.31
N ARG A 87 36.50 2.06 14.59
CA ARG A 87 35.53 1.43 13.69
C ARG A 87 34.25 2.27 13.61
N LEU A 88 33.53 2.10 12.52
CA LEU A 88 32.21 2.68 12.31
C LEU A 88 31.25 1.56 11.89
N ALA A 89 30.23 1.29 12.70
CA ALA A 89 29.13 0.42 12.30
C ALA A 89 28.09 1.24 11.54
N PHE A 90 27.43 0.62 10.58
CA PHE A 90 26.39 1.25 9.77
C PHE A 90 25.44 0.20 9.21
N THR A 91 24.29 0.64 8.72
CA THR A 91 23.34 -0.21 8.00
C THR A 91 23.49 -0.03 6.50
N SER A 92 23.30 -1.10 5.73
CA SER A 92 23.36 -1.09 4.26
C SER A 92 22.31 -2.01 3.67
N ASN A 93 21.63 -1.58 2.60
CA ASN A 93 20.68 -2.43 1.86
C ASN A 93 21.30 -3.13 0.64
N ARG A 94 22.64 -3.14 0.50
CA ARG A 94 23.36 -3.80 -0.61
C ARG A 94 23.01 -5.28 -0.80
N GLY A 95 22.53 -5.93 0.26
CA GLY A 95 22.07 -7.32 0.28
C GLY A 95 20.59 -7.50 -0.02
N GLY A 96 19.83 -6.47 -0.39
CA GLY A 96 18.38 -6.51 -0.57
C GLY A 96 17.61 -6.03 0.66
N SER A 97 17.84 -6.65 1.82
CA SER A 97 17.36 -6.12 3.11
C SER A 97 18.42 -5.25 3.78
N THR A 98 18.02 -4.32 4.65
CA THR A 98 18.94 -3.48 5.42
C THR A 98 19.64 -4.32 6.50
N ASN A 99 20.97 -4.46 6.41
CA ASN A 99 21.78 -5.26 7.34
C ASN A 99 22.99 -4.49 7.91
N ILE A 100 23.55 -5.02 9.01
CA ILE A 100 24.64 -4.41 9.78
C ILE A 100 26.00 -4.68 9.13
N HIS A 101 26.77 -3.61 8.96
CA HIS A 101 28.13 -3.61 8.43
C HIS A 101 29.08 -2.85 9.36
N VAL A 102 30.37 -3.15 9.27
CA VAL A 102 31.42 -2.46 10.04
C VAL A 102 32.55 -2.05 9.11
N LEU A 103 32.87 -0.76 9.14
CA LEU A 103 34.06 -0.16 8.54
C LEU A 103 35.18 -0.10 9.57
N ASN A 104 36.37 -0.56 9.20
CA ASN A 104 37.61 -0.27 9.91
C ASN A 104 38.20 1.06 9.39
N LEU A 105 38.33 2.06 10.26
CA LEU A 105 38.74 3.41 9.87
C LEU A 105 40.24 3.49 9.54
N ASP A 106 41.06 2.57 10.03
CA ASP A 106 42.51 2.57 9.81
C ASP A 106 42.89 2.12 8.39
N ASN A 107 42.12 1.18 7.81
CA ASN A 107 42.45 0.56 6.53
C ASN A 107 41.32 0.57 5.48
N GLY A 108 40.12 1.05 5.84
CA GLY A 108 38.97 1.14 4.94
C GLY A 108 38.23 -0.17 4.69
N ALA A 109 38.57 -1.27 5.38
CA ALA A 109 37.91 -2.56 5.16
C ALA A 109 36.47 -2.56 5.70
N ILE A 110 35.52 -3.04 4.88
CA ILE A 110 34.10 -3.18 5.25
C ILE A 110 33.76 -4.68 5.37
N THR A 111 33.10 -5.04 6.47
CA THR A 111 32.62 -6.40 6.72
C THR A 111 31.11 -6.39 6.98
N ARG A 112 30.35 -7.26 6.29
CA ARG A 112 28.93 -7.53 6.59
C ARG A 112 28.81 -8.52 7.74
N LEU A 113 28.02 -8.18 8.76
CA LEU A 113 27.85 -9.02 9.95
C LEU A 113 26.54 -9.80 9.96
N THR A 114 25.48 -9.25 9.39
CA THR A 114 24.14 -9.85 9.41
C THR A 114 23.57 -10.04 8.00
N TYR A 115 22.69 -11.03 7.87
CA TYR A 115 22.21 -11.54 6.58
C TYR A 115 20.70 -11.81 6.59
N ALA A 116 19.97 -11.44 7.64
CA ALA A 116 18.54 -11.73 7.75
C ALA A 116 17.72 -10.99 6.67
N GLU A 117 16.64 -11.63 6.22
CA GLU A 117 15.61 -11.06 5.33
C GLU A 117 14.60 -10.22 6.13
N ALA A 118 15.11 -9.25 6.87
CA ALA A 118 14.35 -8.25 7.62
C ALA A 118 15.16 -6.94 7.65
N ASN A 119 14.48 -5.80 7.72
CA ASN A 119 15.18 -4.52 7.87
C ASN A 119 15.66 -4.37 9.32
N GLU A 120 16.96 -4.36 9.52
CA GLU A 120 17.58 -4.26 10.84
C GLU A 120 17.91 -2.80 11.19
N GLU A 121 17.59 -2.40 12.42
CA GLU A 121 17.93 -1.08 12.95
C GLU A 121 19.18 -1.17 13.83
N LEU A 122 20.25 -0.48 13.44
CA LEU A 122 21.45 -0.40 14.27
C LEU A 122 21.21 0.49 15.49
N ASP A 123 21.34 -0.10 16.69
CA ASP A 123 21.06 0.61 17.94
C ASP A 123 22.34 1.15 18.59
N GLY A 124 23.33 0.28 18.89
CA GLY A 124 24.53 0.70 19.60
C GLY A 124 25.61 -0.36 19.82
N TRP A 125 26.77 0.10 20.31
CA TRP A 125 27.91 -0.74 20.68
C TRP A 125 27.89 -1.10 22.16
N SER A 126 28.39 -2.27 22.53
CA SER A 126 28.79 -2.54 23.92
C SER A 126 29.94 -1.61 24.36
N GLY A 127 30.04 -1.32 25.66
CA GLY A 127 31.07 -0.41 26.20
C GLY A 127 32.52 -0.86 25.96
N ASP A 128 32.74 -2.17 25.76
CA ASP A 128 34.02 -2.80 25.41
C ASP A 128 34.26 -2.92 23.89
N GLY A 129 33.30 -2.51 23.07
CA GLY A 129 33.36 -2.56 21.61
C GLY A 129 33.39 -3.97 21.00
N GLN A 130 33.01 -5.01 21.74
CA GLN A 130 32.98 -6.40 21.24
C GLN A 130 31.66 -6.79 20.56
N TRP A 131 30.56 -6.10 20.88
CA TRP A 131 29.22 -6.42 20.43
C TRP A 131 28.52 -5.22 19.80
N LEU A 132 27.67 -5.52 18.81
CA LEU A 132 26.70 -4.61 18.23
C LEU A 132 25.29 -5.08 18.56
N TYR A 133 24.47 -4.16 19.05
CA TYR A 133 23.06 -4.35 19.36
C TYR A 133 22.21 -3.73 18.24
N PHE A 134 21.13 -4.41 17.88
CA PHE A 134 20.24 -3.99 16.80
C PHE A 134 18.84 -4.58 16.99
N ALA A 135 17.83 -3.91 16.45
CA ALA A 135 16.46 -4.41 16.41
C ALA A 135 16.20 -5.16 15.09
N SER A 136 15.47 -6.27 15.15
CA SER A 136 15.09 -7.07 13.97
C SER A 136 13.78 -7.81 14.18
N SER A 137 12.97 -7.93 13.13
CA SER A 137 11.72 -8.70 13.14
C SER A 137 11.87 -10.13 12.59
N ALA A 138 13.08 -10.56 12.25
CA ALA A 138 13.34 -11.86 11.61
C ALA A 138 12.86 -13.08 12.42
N GLY A 139 12.76 -12.94 13.75
CA GLY A 139 12.38 -14.01 14.69
C GLY A 139 10.91 -14.04 15.10
N ASP A 140 10.14 -12.97 14.85
CA ASP A 140 8.86 -12.76 15.53
C ASP A 140 7.65 -13.40 14.81
N VAL A 141 6.51 -13.43 15.52
CA VAL A 141 5.22 -14.00 15.11
C VAL A 141 4.31 -12.98 14.41
N ALA A 142 4.41 -11.70 14.74
CA ALA A 142 3.61 -10.59 14.19
C ALA A 142 4.46 -9.46 13.58
N ARG A 143 5.68 -9.78 13.16
CA ARG A 143 6.64 -8.83 12.58
C ARG A 143 7.02 -7.70 13.55
N GLN A 144 6.81 -7.90 14.85
CA GLN A 144 7.34 -7.01 15.88
C GLN A 144 8.86 -7.18 15.95
N SER A 145 9.56 -6.13 16.35
CA SER A 145 11.02 -6.19 16.47
C SER A 145 11.43 -6.72 17.84
N ASP A 146 12.49 -7.50 17.89
CA ASP A 146 13.19 -7.87 19.12
C ASP A 146 14.62 -7.31 19.08
N ILE A 147 15.27 -7.22 20.24
CA ILE A 147 16.68 -6.85 20.34
C ILE A 147 17.58 -8.07 20.13
N PHE A 148 18.51 -7.94 19.20
CA PHE A 148 19.58 -8.90 18.92
C PHE A 148 20.95 -8.29 19.18
N ARG A 149 21.94 -9.16 19.32
CA ARG A 149 23.35 -8.77 19.28
C ARG A 149 24.19 -9.70 18.42
N VAL A 150 25.26 -9.16 17.85
CA VAL A 150 26.26 -9.91 17.06
C VAL A 150 27.68 -9.50 17.47
N PRO A 151 28.64 -10.44 17.54
CA PRO A 151 30.03 -10.09 17.74
C PRO A 151 30.55 -9.29 16.55
N VAL A 152 31.42 -8.32 16.81
CA VAL A 152 32.01 -7.49 15.73
C VAL A 152 32.94 -8.30 14.83
N THR A 153 33.38 -9.47 15.29
CA THR A 153 34.17 -10.45 14.53
C THR A 153 33.31 -11.35 13.62
N GLY A 154 31.98 -11.21 13.65
CA GLY A 154 31.05 -12.08 12.94
C GLY A 154 30.53 -13.23 13.79
N GLY A 155 29.56 -13.97 13.25
CA GLY A 155 28.84 -15.05 13.91
C GLY A 155 27.34 -14.97 13.64
N THR A 156 26.59 -15.96 14.11
CA THR A 156 25.12 -15.94 14.04
C THR A 156 24.56 -15.05 15.16
N PRO A 157 23.73 -14.03 14.86
CA PRO A 157 23.17 -13.15 15.87
C PRO A 157 22.37 -13.89 16.94
N GLN A 158 22.41 -13.36 18.16
CA GLN A 158 21.72 -13.93 19.32
C GLN A 158 20.64 -12.96 19.83
N PRO A 159 19.44 -13.45 20.19
CA PRO A 159 18.42 -12.61 20.79
C PRO A 159 18.83 -12.21 22.22
N VAL A 160 18.57 -10.95 22.57
CA VAL A 160 18.73 -10.35 23.91
C VAL A 160 17.36 -10.16 24.57
N SER A 161 16.37 -9.86 23.73
CA SER A 161 14.96 -9.83 24.09
C SER A 161 14.14 -10.69 23.11
N GLY A 162 12.83 -10.79 23.30
CA GLY A 162 12.03 -11.83 22.67
C GLY A 162 10.56 -11.81 23.08
N GLU A 163 10.02 -10.61 23.31
CA GLU A 163 8.64 -10.45 23.74
C GLU A 163 7.71 -10.62 22.55
N ARG A 164 7.19 -11.85 22.38
CA ARG A 164 6.22 -12.14 21.31
C ARG A 164 5.11 -11.09 21.30
N TYR A 165 4.84 -10.53 20.13
CA TYR A 165 3.78 -9.54 19.92
C TYR A 165 3.96 -8.21 20.70
N LEU A 166 5.15 -7.87 21.15
CA LEU A 166 5.48 -6.52 21.60
C LEU A 166 6.75 -6.09 20.89
N SER A 167 6.74 -4.90 20.29
CA SER A 167 7.94 -4.35 19.66
C SER A 167 8.94 -3.92 20.74
N GLU A 168 10.21 -4.29 20.56
CA GLU A 168 11.36 -3.81 21.32
C GLU A 168 12.41 -3.28 20.31
N PHE A 169 12.90 -2.05 20.53
CA PHE A 169 13.81 -1.38 19.60
C PHE A 169 14.69 -0.34 20.30
N GLN A 170 15.66 0.23 19.57
CA GLN A 170 16.52 1.33 20.03
C GLN A 170 17.25 1.04 21.34
N ALA A 171 17.85 -0.15 21.44
CA ALA A 171 18.60 -0.57 22.63
C ALA A 171 19.91 0.23 22.83
N ALA A 172 20.12 0.72 24.04
CA ALA A 172 21.35 1.37 24.46
C ALA A 172 22.03 0.57 25.57
N PRO A 173 23.17 -0.10 25.30
CA PRO A 173 23.98 -0.74 26.33
C PRO A 173 24.57 0.28 27.30
N SER A 174 24.60 -0.04 28.59
CA SER A 174 25.24 0.81 29.59
C SER A 174 26.77 0.81 29.44
N PRO A 175 27.47 1.89 29.83
CA PRO A 175 28.92 1.97 29.69
C PRO A 175 29.71 0.89 30.46
N ASP A 176 29.13 0.35 31.53
CA ASP A 176 29.68 -0.74 32.34
C ASP A 176 29.39 -2.14 31.76
N GLY A 177 28.57 -2.23 30.70
CA GLY A 177 28.18 -3.47 30.04
C GLY A 177 27.18 -4.34 30.82
N GLY A 178 26.73 -3.92 32.01
CA GLY A 178 25.86 -4.73 32.85
C GLY A 178 24.39 -4.69 32.43
N ARG A 179 23.92 -3.56 31.88
CA ARG A 179 22.51 -3.29 31.60
C ARG A 179 22.31 -2.82 30.16
N ILE A 180 21.07 -2.93 29.71
CA ILE A 180 20.57 -2.29 28.49
C ILE A 180 19.35 -1.45 28.85
N ALA A 181 19.27 -0.26 28.27
CA ALA A 181 18.01 0.45 28.11
C ALA A 181 17.42 0.08 26.76
N LEU A 182 16.11 -0.07 26.66
CA LEU A 182 15.43 -0.34 25.39
C LEU A 182 14.09 0.38 25.36
N VAL A 183 13.63 0.72 24.16
CA VAL A 183 12.26 1.19 23.95
C VAL A 183 11.40 -0.04 23.68
N ALA A 184 10.20 -0.06 24.23
CA ALA A 184 9.23 -1.12 23.97
C ALA A 184 7.83 -0.57 23.79
N ARG A 185 6.98 -1.38 23.16
CA ARG A 185 5.63 -1.03 22.68
C ARG A 185 5.65 0.01 21.57
N GLY A 186 4.49 0.11 20.93
CA GLY A 186 4.26 1.00 19.81
C GLY A 186 5.15 0.70 18.61
N ILE A 187 5.06 1.55 17.59
CA ILE A 187 5.78 1.38 16.33
C ILE A 187 6.55 2.64 15.90
N ALA A 188 6.86 3.53 16.85
CA ALA A 188 7.55 4.79 16.59
C ALA A 188 8.91 4.63 15.86
N ASN A 189 9.56 3.46 15.95
CA ASN A 189 10.76 3.16 15.17
C ASN A 189 10.51 2.95 13.68
N THR A 190 9.31 2.53 13.27
CA THR A 190 8.92 2.44 11.85
C THR A 190 8.23 3.72 11.36
N GLN A 191 7.83 4.58 12.30
CA GLN A 191 7.15 5.86 12.06
C GLN A 191 7.91 7.09 12.54
N TRP A 192 9.23 6.99 12.67
CA TRP A 192 10.06 8.12 13.13
C TRP A 192 9.87 9.39 12.28
N TRP A 193 9.42 9.25 11.03
CA TRP A 193 9.13 10.35 10.12
C TRP A 193 7.83 11.10 10.43
N ARG A 194 6.91 10.55 11.25
CA ARG A 194 5.63 11.15 11.66
C ARG A 194 5.85 12.26 12.67
N ASN A 195 5.34 13.47 12.40
CA ASN A 195 5.38 14.60 13.31
C ASN A 195 4.10 14.62 14.16
N GLY A 196 4.23 14.36 15.46
CA GLY A 196 3.11 13.95 16.32
C GLY A 196 3.01 12.43 16.48
N HIS A 197 1.98 11.96 17.20
CA HIS A 197 1.78 10.56 17.52
C HIS A 197 0.28 10.23 17.69
N SER A 198 -0.10 8.96 17.49
CA SER A 198 -1.33 8.37 18.04
C SER A 198 -0.99 7.30 19.08
N HIS A 199 -1.99 6.59 19.62
CA HIS A 199 -1.78 5.58 20.66
C HIS A 199 -0.80 4.46 20.23
N ILE A 200 -0.79 4.10 18.94
CA ILE A 200 0.14 3.09 18.39
C ILE A 200 1.61 3.55 18.34
N ASP A 201 1.88 4.84 18.45
CA ASP A 201 3.23 5.41 18.46
C ASP A 201 3.76 5.53 19.89
N GLU A 202 2.87 5.55 20.89
CA GLU A 202 3.22 5.66 22.30
C GLU A 202 4.04 4.45 22.73
N ASN A 203 5.08 4.72 23.50
CA ASN A 203 6.04 3.69 23.88
C ASN A 203 6.69 3.99 25.23
N GLU A 204 7.34 2.98 25.76
CA GLU A 204 7.92 2.97 27.09
C GLU A 204 9.44 2.80 27.00
N VAL A 205 10.16 3.27 28.03
CA VAL A 205 11.59 2.97 28.17
C VAL A 205 11.81 2.04 29.35
N TRP A 206 12.51 0.93 29.10
CA TRP A 206 12.75 -0.15 30.04
C TRP A 206 14.24 -0.40 30.26
N LEU A 207 14.58 -0.94 31.43
CA LEU A 207 15.91 -1.45 31.76
C LEU A 207 15.87 -2.98 31.90
N LYS A 208 16.90 -3.65 31.38
CA LYS A 208 17.13 -5.10 31.47
C LYS A 208 18.63 -5.40 31.62
N GLN A 209 19.01 -6.61 32.03
CA GLN A 209 20.42 -7.01 31.98
C GLN A 209 20.87 -7.23 30.53
N ALA A 210 22.14 -6.89 30.24
CA ALA A 210 22.67 -6.90 28.88
C ALA A 210 22.88 -8.30 28.29
N ASP A 211 22.93 -9.34 29.13
CA ASP A 211 22.98 -10.75 28.76
C ASP A 211 21.58 -11.34 28.48
N GLY A 212 20.54 -10.50 28.53
CA GLY A 212 19.15 -10.91 28.30
C GLY A 212 18.47 -11.54 29.53
N THR A 213 19.17 -11.65 30.66
CA THR A 213 18.60 -12.19 31.90
C THR A 213 17.92 -11.10 32.75
N GLY A 214 17.30 -11.52 33.86
CA GLY A 214 16.67 -10.62 34.81
C GLY A 214 15.29 -10.09 34.38
N ALA A 215 14.63 -9.39 35.29
CA ALA A 215 13.31 -8.82 35.06
C ALA A 215 13.41 -7.44 34.38
N TYR A 216 12.40 -7.13 33.57
CA TYR A 216 12.18 -5.80 33.02
C TYR A 216 11.87 -4.80 34.14
N ARG A 217 12.49 -3.62 34.09
CA ARG A 217 12.18 -2.50 34.98
C ARG A 217 11.79 -1.25 34.19
N LEU A 218 10.55 -0.80 34.36
CA LEU A 218 10.04 0.40 33.72
C LEU A 218 10.81 1.63 34.22
N LEU A 219 11.26 2.47 33.30
CA LEU A 219 11.91 3.75 33.57
C LEU A 219 11.00 4.92 33.20
N LEU A 220 10.37 4.86 32.02
CA LEU A 220 9.43 5.86 31.52
C LEU A 220 8.20 5.14 30.99
N GLY A 221 7.02 5.57 31.44
CA GLY A 221 5.73 5.05 30.97
C GLY A 221 5.37 5.54 29.57
N ASP A 222 4.16 5.18 29.16
CA ASP A 222 3.52 5.53 27.88
C ASP A 222 2.99 6.98 27.85
N GLY A 223 2.16 7.31 26.85
CA GLY A 223 1.55 8.64 26.67
C GLY A 223 2.35 9.62 25.81
N ALA A 224 3.48 9.19 25.24
CA ALA A 224 4.29 9.96 24.31
C ALA A 224 5.23 9.03 23.52
N LYS A 225 5.89 9.58 22.49
CA LYS A 225 7.05 8.94 21.89
C LYS A 225 8.26 9.17 22.80
N HIS A 226 8.96 8.09 23.13
CA HIS A 226 10.28 8.09 23.75
C HIS A 226 11.24 7.35 22.82
N ALA A 227 12.37 7.97 22.48
CA ALA A 227 13.25 7.36 21.49
C ALA A 227 14.72 7.71 21.71
N TRP A 228 15.57 6.82 21.18
CA TRP A 228 17.02 6.93 21.15
C TRP A 228 17.63 7.23 22.54
N PRO A 229 17.50 6.33 23.52
CA PRO A 229 18.14 6.49 24.81
C PRO A 229 19.68 6.56 24.68
N ILE A 230 20.29 7.46 25.42
CA ILE A 230 21.74 7.71 25.47
C ILE A 230 22.16 7.74 26.93
N TRP A 231 23.05 6.83 27.31
CA TRP A 231 23.61 6.80 28.67
C TRP A 231 24.55 7.96 28.92
N SER A 232 24.52 8.52 30.13
CA SER A 232 25.61 9.34 30.62
C SER A 232 26.89 8.51 30.80
N ALA A 233 28.05 9.15 30.69
CA ALA A 233 29.35 8.47 30.75
C ALA A 233 29.58 7.65 32.04
N ASP A 234 28.95 8.07 33.15
CA ASP A 234 28.97 7.40 34.45
C ASP A 234 27.90 6.30 34.63
N GLY A 235 27.01 6.13 33.65
CA GLY A 235 25.90 5.18 33.74
C GLY A 235 24.78 5.56 34.73
N GLY A 236 24.78 6.79 35.24
CA GLY A 236 23.83 7.26 36.26
C GLY A 236 22.53 7.88 35.74
N ALA A 237 22.47 8.24 34.46
CA ALA A 237 21.33 8.88 33.82
C ALA A 237 21.16 8.47 32.35
N ILE A 238 19.96 8.71 31.82
CA ILE A 238 19.62 8.51 30.40
C ILE A 238 19.10 9.83 29.84
N THR A 239 19.65 10.25 28.71
CA THR A 239 19.12 11.30 27.84
C THR A 239 18.39 10.66 26.66
N TYR A 240 17.27 11.20 26.23
CA TYR A 240 16.42 10.61 25.19
C TYR A 240 15.62 11.71 24.49
N MET A 241 15.06 11.40 23.32
CA MET A 241 14.07 12.24 22.67
C MET A 241 12.68 11.93 23.23
N SER A 242 11.89 12.97 23.52
CA SER A 242 10.45 12.81 23.76
C SER A 242 9.64 13.99 23.25
N ASP A 243 8.44 13.69 22.74
CA ASP A 243 7.45 14.65 22.28
C ASP A 243 6.31 14.89 23.30
N ARG A 244 6.53 14.56 24.57
CA ARG A 244 5.54 14.65 25.66
C ARG A 244 4.91 16.04 25.88
N ASP A 245 5.54 17.09 25.37
CA ASP A 245 5.03 18.47 25.39
C ASP A 245 4.57 18.96 24.00
N GLY A 246 4.36 18.04 23.07
CA GLY A 246 3.84 18.27 21.72
C GLY A 246 4.91 18.45 20.64
N THR A 247 6.19 18.63 21.00
CA THR A 247 7.30 18.72 20.04
C THR A 247 8.51 17.94 20.56
N GLU A 248 9.20 17.28 19.65
CA GLU A 248 10.35 16.42 19.97
C GLU A 248 11.50 17.25 20.58
N ASN A 249 11.85 16.93 21.82
CA ASN A 249 12.90 17.60 22.56
C ASN A 249 13.81 16.59 23.25
N LEU A 250 15.02 17.02 23.64
CA LEU A 250 15.90 16.24 24.50
C LEU A 250 15.42 16.33 25.95
N TRP A 251 15.30 15.18 26.60
CA TRP A 251 14.96 15.01 28.00
C TRP A 251 16.00 14.13 28.68
N ARG A 252 16.20 14.33 29.99
CA ARG A 252 17.13 13.55 30.80
C ARG A 252 16.48 13.06 32.07
N VAL A 253 16.70 11.80 32.44
CA VAL A 253 16.22 11.21 33.69
C VAL A 253 17.37 10.53 34.42
N ALA A 254 17.50 10.77 35.73
CA ALA A 254 18.44 10.04 36.57
C ALA A 254 17.89 8.66 36.93
N LEU A 255 18.75 7.67 37.16
CA LEU A 255 18.33 6.31 37.50
C LEU A 255 18.04 6.12 39.00
N THR A 256 18.11 7.18 39.80
CA THR A 256 17.73 7.18 41.20
C THR A 256 16.20 7.05 41.33
N PRO A 257 15.69 6.23 42.27
CA PRO A 257 14.25 6.09 42.48
C PRO A 257 13.54 7.44 42.68
N GLY A 258 12.42 7.65 42.00
CA GLY A 258 11.63 8.89 42.08
C GLY A 258 12.20 10.08 41.31
N ALA A 259 13.26 9.91 40.52
CA ALA A 259 13.76 10.97 39.65
C ALA A 259 12.70 11.43 38.65
N VAL A 260 12.56 12.74 38.51
CA VAL A 260 11.66 13.37 37.52
C VAL A 260 12.47 13.71 36.27
N PRO A 261 11.95 13.44 35.06
CA PRO A 261 12.59 13.88 33.82
C PRO A 261 12.78 15.40 33.73
N GLN A 262 13.97 15.82 33.32
CA GLN A 262 14.35 17.21 33.05
C GLN A 262 14.41 17.47 31.55
N GLN A 263 13.74 18.52 31.09
CA GLN A 263 13.83 18.99 29.70
C GLN A 263 15.16 19.74 29.46
N LEU A 264 15.87 19.38 28.39
CA LEU A 264 17.16 19.98 27.99
C LEU A 264 17.01 20.98 26.83
N THR A 265 16.16 20.69 25.85
CA THR A 265 15.84 21.60 24.73
C THR A 265 14.37 22.01 24.78
N ARG A 266 14.03 23.17 24.19
CA ARG A 266 12.68 23.75 24.24
C ARG A 266 12.19 24.20 22.87
N PHE A 267 12.34 23.34 21.86
CA PHE A 267 11.83 23.59 20.52
C PHE A 267 10.30 23.54 20.53
N THR A 268 9.68 24.44 19.77
CA THR A 268 8.21 24.53 19.59
C THR A 268 7.78 24.18 18.16
N ASP A 269 8.75 23.89 17.30
CA ASP A 269 8.58 23.53 15.89
C ASP A 269 9.76 22.66 15.45
N GLY A 270 9.74 22.23 14.18
CA GLY A 270 10.78 21.38 13.60
C GLY A 270 10.82 19.99 14.25
N ARG A 271 11.79 19.18 13.83
CA ARG A 271 11.94 17.79 14.27
C ARG A 271 13.25 17.63 15.03
N LEU A 272 13.29 16.71 15.99
CA LEU A 272 14.54 16.29 16.64
C LEU A 272 14.66 14.77 16.49
N LEU A 273 15.49 14.35 15.54
CA LEU A 273 15.60 12.94 15.16
C LEU A 273 17.01 12.42 15.36
N PHE A 274 17.13 11.12 15.65
CA PHE A 274 18.39 10.39 15.69
C PHE A 274 19.50 11.04 16.55
N PRO A 275 19.23 11.46 17.80
CA PRO A 275 20.28 11.99 18.65
C PRO A 275 21.38 10.95 18.88
N SER A 276 22.61 11.43 19.01
CA SER A 276 23.81 10.65 19.26
C SER A 276 24.77 11.43 20.15
N GLY A 277 25.12 10.84 21.30
CA GLY A 277 25.99 11.48 22.29
C GLY A 277 27.45 11.02 22.20
N ALA A 278 28.39 11.91 22.56
CA ALA A 278 29.79 11.55 22.77
C ALA A 278 29.99 10.87 24.14
N ARG A 279 31.03 10.03 24.24
CA ARG A 279 31.46 9.48 25.54
C ARG A 279 32.11 10.55 26.41
N ALA A 280 32.87 11.46 25.79
CA ALA A 280 33.48 12.61 26.45
C ALA A 280 32.60 13.88 26.32
N GLY A 281 32.59 14.73 27.35
CA GLY A 281 31.96 16.06 27.31
C GLY A 281 30.42 16.10 27.40
N GLY A 282 29.72 15.03 27.03
CA GLY A 282 28.26 14.91 27.16
C GLY A 282 27.46 15.57 26.04
N ASP A 283 28.13 16.11 25.02
CA ASP A 283 27.51 16.72 23.85
C ASP A 283 26.70 15.72 23.04
N ILE A 284 25.64 16.22 22.39
CA ILE A 284 24.72 15.42 21.58
C ILE A 284 24.55 16.09 20.22
N VAL A 285 24.66 15.31 19.14
CA VAL A 285 24.26 15.74 17.80
C VAL A 285 22.94 15.10 17.41
N PHE A 286 22.14 15.77 16.60
CA PHE A 286 20.84 15.28 16.15
C PHE A 286 20.46 15.90 14.80
N GLU A 287 19.54 15.25 14.10
CA GLU A 287 18.92 15.77 12.90
C GLU A 287 17.80 16.74 13.28
N ARG A 288 17.83 17.93 12.69
CA ARG A 288 16.77 18.95 12.78
C ARG A 288 16.75 19.80 11.52
N ASP A 289 15.55 20.02 11.00
CA ASP A 289 15.29 20.80 9.78
C ASP A 289 16.12 20.31 8.57
N MET A 290 16.21 18.98 8.41
CA MET A 290 17.00 18.31 7.37
C MET A 290 18.50 18.69 7.40
N GLY A 291 18.99 19.14 8.55
CA GLY A 291 20.38 19.45 8.83
C GLY A 291 20.87 18.82 10.14
N VAL A 292 22.16 18.97 10.42
CA VAL A 292 22.77 18.49 11.67
C VAL A 292 22.85 19.63 12.67
N TRP A 293 22.41 19.36 13.90
CA TRP A 293 22.50 20.26 15.05
C TRP A 293 23.34 19.63 16.16
N ARG A 294 23.90 20.48 17.02
CA ARG A 294 24.66 20.08 18.22
C ARG A 294 24.08 20.77 19.45
N PHE A 295 23.82 19.97 20.48
CA PHE A 295 23.59 20.40 21.85
C PHE A 295 24.92 20.33 22.62
N ASP A 296 25.38 21.48 23.10
CA ASP A 296 26.56 21.61 23.94
C ASP A 296 26.14 21.41 25.40
N ALA A 297 26.64 20.35 26.04
CA ALA A 297 26.24 19.97 27.39
C ALA A 297 26.81 20.89 28.48
N THR A 298 27.83 21.70 28.15
CA THR A 298 28.44 22.65 29.09
C THR A 298 27.60 23.92 29.19
N THR A 299 27.12 24.41 28.05
CA THR A 299 26.35 25.66 27.95
C THR A 299 24.84 25.44 27.97
N GLY A 300 24.37 24.24 27.62
CA GLY A 300 22.96 23.92 27.42
C GLY A 300 22.38 24.50 26.13
N ALA A 301 23.21 24.99 25.21
CA ALA A 301 22.77 25.58 23.96
C ALA A 301 22.70 24.54 22.82
N ALA A 302 21.68 24.67 21.96
CA ALA A 302 21.57 23.89 20.73
C ALA A 302 21.67 24.79 19.49
N ALA A 303 22.50 24.42 18.52
CA ALA A 303 22.73 25.20 17.29
C ALA A 303 23.01 24.32 16.06
N PRO A 304 22.70 24.80 14.84
CA PRO A 304 23.03 24.09 13.60
C PRO A 304 24.55 24.04 13.38
N VAL A 305 25.03 22.91 12.86
CA VAL A 305 26.42 22.72 12.46
C VAL A 305 26.58 23.13 10.99
N PRO A 306 27.43 24.11 10.66
CA PRO A 306 27.59 24.58 9.28
C PRO A 306 28.39 23.55 8.46
N ILE A 307 27.74 22.85 7.54
CA ILE A 307 28.36 21.76 6.75
C ILE A 307 28.31 22.08 5.26
N ARG A 308 29.43 21.87 4.56
CA ARG A 308 29.52 21.90 3.10
C ARG A 308 30.05 20.57 2.57
N LEU A 309 29.26 19.89 1.75
CA LEU A 309 29.66 18.63 1.12
C LEU A 309 30.73 18.86 0.05
N ARG A 310 31.77 18.01 0.04
CA ARG A 310 32.79 17.96 -1.02
C ARG A 310 33.08 16.51 -1.40
N GLY A 311 32.35 16.01 -2.39
CA GLY A 311 32.48 14.66 -2.94
C GLY A 311 31.41 14.43 -4.00
N ALA A 312 31.53 13.31 -4.73
CA ALA A 312 30.52 12.85 -5.67
C ALA A 312 29.99 11.49 -5.16
N PRO A 313 28.69 11.37 -4.85
CA PRO A 313 28.09 10.10 -4.42
C PRO A 313 28.14 9.07 -5.57
N ALA A 314 28.06 7.78 -5.23
CA ALA A 314 28.20 6.67 -6.18
C ALA A 314 27.01 6.47 -7.14
N ALA A 315 25.87 7.14 -6.90
CA ALA A 315 24.65 6.95 -7.66
C ALA A 315 24.83 7.25 -9.16
N GLU A 316 24.37 6.35 -10.02
CA GLU A 316 24.34 6.56 -11.48
C GLU A 316 23.22 7.57 -11.82
N PRO A 317 23.55 8.79 -12.31
CA PRO A 317 22.54 9.82 -12.53
C PRO A 317 21.63 9.54 -13.72
N ARG A 318 22.10 8.71 -14.68
CA ARG A 318 21.39 8.37 -15.90
C ARG A 318 21.52 6.88 -16.17
N ARG A 319 20.38 6.22 -16.39
CA ARG A 319 20.33 4.79 -16.73
C ARG A 319 19.52 4.60 -18.01
N HIS A 320 20.11 3.90 -18.98
CA HIS A 320 19.37 3.44 -20.15
C HIS A 320 18.50 2.25 -19.72
N GLN A 321 17.18 2.39 -19.83
CA GLN A 321 16.21 1.38 -19.39
C GLN A 321 15.39 0.85 -20.56
N ARG A 322 15.12 -0.45 -20.51
CA ARG A 322 14.23 -1.16 -21.43
C ARG A 322 13.03 -1.69 -20.66
N PHE A 323 11.85 -1.22 -21.02
CA PHE A 323 10.57 -1.63 -20.48
C PHE A 323 9.90 -2.64 -21.41
N ALA A 324 9.43 -3.74 -20.82
CA ALA A 324 8.59 -4.74 -21.48
C ALA A 324 7.27 -4.98 -20.70
N ARG A 325 7.00 -4.11 -19.73
CA ARG A 325 5.79 -4.08 -18.90
C ARG A 325 5.27 -2.65 -18.92
N PHE A 326 3.96 -2.53 -19.02
CA PHE A 326 3.26 -1.27 -19.23
C PHE A 326 2.10 -1.15 -18.26
N ASP A 327 1.81 0.07 -17.83
CA ASP A 327 0.75 0.37 -16.87
C ASP A 327 -0.60 0.57 -17.56
N ARG A 328 -0.56 1.11 -18.79
CA ARG A 328 -1.76 1.42 -19.59
C ARG A 328 -1.58 1.01 -21.04
N MET A 329 -2.69 0.67 -21.69
CA MET A 329 -2.73 0.31 -23.10
C MET A 329 -4.00 0.83 -23.79
N ALA A 330 -3.86 1.28 -25.03
CA ALA A 330 -4.98 1.49 -25.95
C ALA A 330 -4.69 0.85 -27.32
N LEU A 331 -5.64 0.09 -27.86
CA LEU A 331 -5.55 -0.48 -29.20
C LEU A 331 -6.04 0.54 -30.22
N SER A 332 -5.35 0.66 -31.36
CA SER A 332 -5.82 1.55 -32.42
C SER A 332 -7.08 0.98 -33.10
N PRO A 333 -8.03 1.83 -33.51
CA PRO A 333 -9.25 1.36 -34.20
C PRO A 333 -8.99 0.50 -35.44
N ASP A 334 -7.90 0.72 -36.18
CA ASP A 334 -7.52 -0.12 -37.32
C ASP A 334 -6.91 -1.49 -36.93
N GLY A 335 -6.71 -1.76 -35.63
CA GLY A 335 -6.15 -3.00 -35.07
C GLY A 335 -4.65 -3.18 -35.32
N ARG A 336 -3.94 -2.17 -35.84
CA ARG A 336 -2.53 -2.31 -36.26
C ARG A 336 -1.51 -1.82 -35.25
N LYS A 337 -1.91 -0.96 -34.30
CA LYS A 337 -1.00 -0.28 -33.37
C LYS A 337 -1.53 -0.37 -31.95
N VAL A 338 -0.61 -0.38 -30.99
CA VAL A 338 -0.93 -0.19 -29.57
C VAL A 338 -0.22 1.07 -29.09
N ALA A 339 -0.90 1.83 -28.24
CA ALA A 339 -0.28 2.89 -27.44
C ALA A 339 -0.14 2.38 -26.01
N LEU A 340 0.98 2.71 -25.37
CA LEU A 340 1.41 2.13 -24.11
C LEU A 340 1.93 3.25 -23.20
N ILE A 341 1.74 3.11 -21.90
CA ILE A 341 2.40 3.97 -20.91
C ILE A 341 3.39 3.14 -20.10
N ALA A 342 4.63 3.60 -20.02
CA ALA A 342 5.66 3.09 -19.12
C ALA A 342 6.48 4.25 -18.59
N HIS A 343 6.81 4.22 -17.30
CA HIS A 343 7.62 5.25 -16.64
C HIS A 343 7.09 6.68 -16.86
N GLY A 344 5.76 6.83 -16.89
CA GLY A 344 5.11 8.11 -17.13
C GLY A 344 5.22 8.65 -18.55
N GLU A 345 5.60 7.85 -19.55
CA GLU A 345 5.76 8.29 -20.95
C GLU A 345 4.88 7.45 -21.91
N VAL A 346 4.39 8.08 -22.98
CA VAL A 346 3.60 7.43 -24.03
C VAL A 346 4.52 6.84 -25.10
N PHE A 347 4.32 5.57 -25.39
CA PHE A 347 4.96 4.83 -26.49
C PHE A 347 3.91 4.30 -27.47
N ALA A 348 4.32 4.03 -28.71
CA ALA A 348 3.50 3.35 -29.71
C ALA A 348 4.27 2.23 -30.40
N ALA A 349 3.61 1.09 -30.64
CA ALA A 349 4.22 -0.08 -31.28
C ALA A 349 3.22 -0.81 -32.19
N ALA A 350 3.71 -1.75 -33.01
CA ALA A 350 2.86 -2.61 -33.83
C ALA A 350 2.10 -3.61 -32.95
N ALA A 351 0.78 -3.71 -33.13
CA ALA A 351 -0.09 -4.57 -32.33
C ALA A 351 0.07 -6.07 -32.63
N LYS A 352 0.55 -6.42 -33.82
CA LYS A 352 0.69 -7.81 -34.27
C LYS A 352 2.13 -8.31 -34.19
N ASP A 353 3.04 -7.57 -34.80
CA ASP A 353 4.44 -8.02 -34.99
C ASP A 353 5.34 -7.63 -33.80
N GLY A 354 4.90 -6.72 -32.93
CA GLY A 354 5.69 -6.21 -31.82
C GLY A 354 6.92 -5.42 -32.26
N GLY A 355 8.00 -5.54 -31.50
CA GLY A 355 9.29 -4.91 -31.76
C GLY A 355 9.58 -3.67 -30.90
N PRO A 356 10.57 -2.85 -31.29
CA PRO A 356 10.90 -1.63 -30.57
C PRO A 356 9.74 -0.62 -30.64
N ALA A 357 9.31 -0.11 -29.49
CA ALA A 357 8.28 0.90 -29.39
C ALA A 357 8.87 2.29 -29.66
N GLN A 358 8.14 3.11 -30.42
CA GLN A 358 8.47 4.51 -30.62
C GLN A 358 8.01 5.32 -29.42
N ARG A 359 8.93 6.05 -28.79
CA ARG A 359 8.59 7.05 -27.76
C ARG A 359 7.89 8.25 -28.43
N ILE A 360 6.70 8.60 -27.93
CA ILE A 360 5.86 9.67 -28.47
C ILE A 360 6.02 10.96 -27.67
N THR A 361 6.11 10.86 -26.35
CA THR A 361 6.30 11.99 -25.44
C THR A 361 7.73 12.00 -24.90
N THR A 362 8.25 13.20 -24.65
CA THR A 362 9.52 13.43 -23.96
C THR A 362 9.31 14.52 -22.92
N SER A 363 8.26 14.37 -22.12
CA SER A 363 7.78 15.43 -21.23
C SER A 363 8.48 15.34 -19.87
N LEU A 364 8.46 16.44 -19.11
CA LEU A 364 8.78 16.42 -17.67
C LEU A 364 7.47 16.30 -16.87
N ALA A 365 6.59 15.38 -17.28
CA ALA A 365 5.27 15.15 -16.71
C ALA A 365 5.00 13.65 -16.59
N ALA A 366 3.96 13.28 -15.84
CA ALA A 366 3.51 11.90 -15.71
C ALA A 366 2.31 11.67 -16.62
N GLU A 367 2.48 10.93 -17.71
CA GLU A 367 1.38 10.53 -18.59
C GLU A 367 0.55 9.39 -17.93
N ARG A 368 -0.78 9.51 -17.89
CA ARG A 368 -1.67 8.67 -17.06
C ARG A 368 -2.72 7.87 -17.83
N GLU A 369 -3.30 8.47 -18.86
CA GLU A 369 -4.35 7.84 -19.68
C GLU A 369 -4.02 8.05 -21.14
N VAL A 370 -4.38 7.11 -22.01
CA VAL A 370 -4.14 7.21 -23.45
C VAL A 370 -5.33 6.66 -24.25
N ALA A 371 -5.62 7.30 -25.39
CA ALA A 371 -6.67 6.89 -26.31
C ALA A 371 -6.32 7.27 -27.76
N TRP A 372 -6.58 6.37 -28.69
CA TRP A 372 -6.45 6.64 -30.13
C TRP A 372 -7.63 7.44 -30.66
N SER A 373 -7.34 8.36 -31.58
CA SER A 373 -8.40 8.96 -32.42
C SER A 373 -9.03 7.90 -33.31
N PRO A 374 -10.32 8.06 -33.72
CA PRO A 374 -11.02 7.09 -34.58
C PRO A 374 -10.32 6.80 -35.92
N ASP A 375 -9.55 7.76 -36.43
CA ASP A 375 -8.75 7.62 -37.66
C ASP A 375 -7.40 6.88 -37.46
N SER A 376 -7.08 6.47 -36.23
CA SER A 376 -5.83 5.81 -35.83
C SER A 376 -4.55 6.63 -36.10
N ARG A 377 -4.63 7.97 -36.16
CA ARG A 377 -3.50 8.85 -36.47
C ARG A 377 -3.00 9.72 -35.31
N ARG A 378 -3.85 10.00 -34.32
CA ARG A 378 -3.55 10.88 -33.21
C ARG A 378 -3.74 10.16 -31.87
N LEU A 379 -2.97 10.59 -30.88
CA LEU A 379 -3.09 10.12 -29.51
C LEU A 379 -3.56 11.25 -28.61
N LEU A 380 -4.66 10.99 -27.91
CA LEU A 380 -5.14 11.80 -26.81
C LEU A 380 -4.62 11.18 -25.53
N TYR A 381 -4.07 11.98 -24.64
CA TYR A 381 -3.58 11.51 -23.36
C TYR A 381 -3.75 12.56 -22.26
N VAL A 382 -3.67 12.09 -21.01
CA VAL A 382 -3.70 12.92 -19.81
C VAL A 382 -2.28 13.08 -19.30
N THR A 383 -1.81 14.33 -19.23
CA THR A 383 -0.49 14.71 -18.73
C THR A 383 -0.61 15.37 -17.36
N GLU A 384 0.09 14.81 -16.36
CA GLU A 384 0.10 15.29 -14.98
C GLU A 384 1.39 16.05 -14.67
N ALA A 385 1.24 17.31 -14.27
CA ALA A 385 2.34 18.16 -13.84
C ALA A 385 1.92 18.96 -12.60
N GLY A 386 2.55 18.69 -11.45
CA GLY A 386 2.16 19.25 -10.17
C GLY A 386 0.72 18.90 -9.79
N GLN A 387 -0.11 19.91 -9.55
CA GLN A 387 -1.54 19.70 -9.21
C GLN A 387 -2.43 19.47 -10.42
N ASP A 388 -1.96 19.82 -11.61
CA ASP A 388 -2.78 19.80 -12.82
C ASP A 388 -2.71 18.46 -13.54
N ARG A 389 -3.86 18.05 -14.06
CA ARG A 389 -3.95 16.99 -15.08
C ARG A 389 -4.62 17.59 -16.29
N ARG A 390 -3.95 17.56 -17.44
CA ARG A 390 -4.42 18.25 -18.65
C ARG A 390 -4.54 17.29 -19.80
N LEU A 391 -5.45 17.58 -20.72
CA LEU A 391 -5.57 16.82 -21.95
C LEU A 391 -4.58 17.34 -22.98
N ALA A 392 -3.79 16.44 -23.54
CA ALA A 392 -2.86 16.73 -24.63
C ALA A 392 -3.15 15.82 -25.83
N LEU A 393 -2.85 16.34 -27.02
CA LEU A 393 -3.05 15.66 -28.28
C LEU A 393 -1.72 15.62 -29.05
N SER A 394 -1.27 14.43 -29.43
CA SER A 394 -0.09 14.24 -30.27
C SER A 394 -0.45 13.69 -31.65
N ASP A 395 0.06 14.33 -32.70
CA ASP A 395 0.09 13.80 -34.06
C ASP A 395 1.37 13.00 -34.27
N ILE A 396 1.26 11.67 -34.28
CA ILE A 396 2.41 10.75 -34.31
C ILE A 396 3.27 10.96 -35.57
N ALA A 397 2.63 11.22 -36.72
CA ALA A 397 3.35 11.36 -37.98
C ALA A 397 4.03 12.72 -38.11
N GLY A 398 3.44 13.75 -37.50
CA GLY A 398 3.94 15.13 -37.54
C GLY A 398 4.80 15.56 -36.34
N GLY A 399 4.84 14.76 -35.26
CA GLY A 399 5.55 15.09 -34.03
C GLY A 399 5.01 16.33 -33.30
N ARG A 400 3.76 16.75 -33.59
CA ARG A 400 3.18 17.96 -33.02
C ARG A 400 2.29 17.63 -31.83
N GLU A 401 2.65 18.18 -30.67
CA GLU A 401 1.85 18.14 -29.45
C GLU A 401 1.00 19.40 -29.29
N THR A 402 -0.21 19.27 -28.76
CA THR A 402 -1.12 20.39 -28.47
C THR A 402 -1.85 20.17 -27.16
N MET A 403 -1.68 21.09 -26.22
CA MET A 403 -2.46 21.12 -24.97
C MET A 403 -3.89 21.59 -25.25
N LEU A 404 -4.87 20.79 -24.89
CA LEU A 404 -6.29 21.08 -25.15
C LEU A 404 -6.95 21.82 -23.99
N THR A 405 -6.51 21.58 -22.75
CA THR A 405 -7.09 22.16 -21.54
C THR A 405 -6.09 23.00 -20.75
N GLY A 406 -6.58 24.03 -20.06
CA GLY A 406 -5.77 24.81 -19.11
C GLY A 406 -5.58 24.09 -17.75
N ALA A 407 -5.19 24.85 -16.73
CA ALA A 407 -5.01 24.37 -15.36
C ALA A 407 -6.30 23.74 -14.76
N GLY A 408 -6.13 22.85 -13.80
CA GLY A 408 -7.16 21.99 -13.19
C GLY A 408 -6.92 20.51 -13.49
N VAL A 409 -7.89 19.67 -13.11
CA VAL A 409 -7.81 18.22 -13.21
C VAL A 409 -8.78 17.72 -14.28
N ALA A 410 -8.31 17.50 -15.50
CA ALA A 410 -9.03 16.89 -16.60
C ALA A 410 -8.64 15.41 -16.73
N VAL A 411 -9.61 14.51 -16.68
CA VAL A 411 -9.45 13.05 -16.67
C VAL A 411 -10.52 12.36 -17.51
N ALA A 412 -10.36 11.05 -17.70
CA ALA A 412 -11.31 10.16 -18.38
C ALA A 412 -11.73 10.67 -19.78
N PRO A 413 -10.80 11.03 -20.67
CA PRO A 413 -11.16 11.54 -21.99
C PRO A 413 -11.71 10.44 -22.90
N SER A 414 -12.67 10.78 -23.76
CA SER A 414 -13.19 9.90 -24.80
C SER A 414 -13.53 10.63 -26.10
N TRP A 415 -13.22 10.00 -27.23
CA TRP A 415 -13.48 10.53 -28.56
C TRP A 415 -14.93 10.30 -28.99
N SER A 416 -15.53 11.30 -29.65
CA SER A 416 -16.71 11.06 -30.48
C SER A 416 -16.34 10.16 -31.65
N GLY A 417 -17.28 9.32 -32.12
CA GLY A 417 -16.99 8.35 -33.18
C GLY A 417 -16.59 8.97 -34.52
N ASP A 418 -16.82 10.27 -34.76
CA ASP A 418 -16.33 11.02 -35.93
C ASP A 418 -14.97 11.71 -35.71
N GLY A 419 -14.41 11.63 -34.51
CA GLY A 419 -13.13 12.24 -34.15
C GLY A 419 -13.13 13.77 -34.10
N ARG A 420 -14.31 14.41 -34.04
CA ARG A 420 -14.47 15.88 -34.03
C ARG A 420 -14.64 16.48 -32.64
N ALA A 421 -14.97 15.68 -31.64
CA ALA A 421 -15.19 16.12 -30.27
C ALA A 421 -14.58 15.14 -29.26
N ILE A 422 -14.26 15.66 -28.08
CA ILE A 422 -13.72 14.92 -26.95
C ILE A 422 -14.58 15.22 -25.73
N ALA A 423 -15.16 14.20 -25.11
CA ALA A 423 -15.78 14.32 -23.80
C ALA A 423 -14.73 14.06 -22.72
N TYR A 424 -14.81 14.77 -21.60
CA TYR A 424 -13.92 14.57 -20.47
C TYR A 424 -14.55 15.07 -19.17
N VAL A 425 -13.97 14.68 -18.05
CA VAL A 425 -14.40 15.16 -16.74
C VAL A 425 -13.38 16.11 -16.15
N ARG A 426 -13.85 17.25 -15.63
CA ARG A 426 -13.03 18.23 -14.92
C ARG A 426 -13.37 18.23 -13.43
N ASN A 427 -12.33 18.13 -12.59
CA ASN A 427 -12.37 18.22 -11.13
C ASN A 427 -13.40 17.27 -10.48
N ARG A 428 -13.66 16.10 -11.10
CA ARG A 428 -14.70 15.12 -10.72
C ARG A 428 -16.13 15.70 -10.62
N ARG A 429 -16.36 16.89 -11.20
CA ARG A 429 -17.62 17.62 -11.04
C ARG A 429 -18.28 18.03 -12.33
N GLU A 430 -17.50 18.28 -13.36
CA GLU A 430 -17.99 18.83 -14.62
C GLU A 430 -17.79 17.83 -15.75
N LEU A 431 -18.86 17.47 -16.45
CA LEU A 431 -18.76 16.80 -17.74
C LEU A 431 -18.68 17.86 -18.82
N ARG A 432 -17.62 17.82 -19.63
CA ARG A 432 -17.33 18.82 -20.65
C ARG A 432 -17.07 18.18 -22.00
N VAL A 433 -17.32 18.94 -23.06
CA VAL A 433 -17.01 18.57 -24.43
C VAL A 433 -16.10 19.61 -25.06
N TYR A 434 -14.88 19.18 -25.36
CA TYR A 434 -13.90 19.94 -26.13
C TYR A 434 -14.04 19.66 -27.63
N ARG A 435 -14.09 20.71 -28.44
CA ARG A 435 -14.04 20.63 -29.91
C ARG A 435 -12.79 21.35 -30.38
N PRO A 436 -11.81 20.65 -30.99
CA PRO A 436 -10.61 21.28 -31.54
C PRO A 436 -10.94 22.28 -32.65
N ALA A 437 -10.05 23.24 -32.89
CA ALA A 437 -10.21 24.20 -33.98
C ALA A 437 -10.20 23.48 -35.34
N GLN A 438 -11.11 23.89 -36.24
CA GLN A 438 -11.25 23.30 -37.58
C GLN A 438 -11.41 24.40 -38.64
N GLY A 439 -10.38 24.61 -39.46
CA GLY A 439 -10.37 25.67 -40.47
C GLY A 439 -10.50 27.05 -39.84
N LYS A 440 -11.62 27.75 -40.11
CA LYS A 440 -11.94 29.07 -39.51
C LYS A 440 -12.73 28.98 -38.20
N VAL A 441 -13.15 27.78 -37.79
CA VAL A 441 -13.91 27.58 -36.54
C VAL A 441 -12.93 27.45 -35.38
N ALA A 442 -13.03 28.34 -34.40
CA ALA A 442 -12.21 28.30 -33.19
C ALA A 442 -12.54 27.07 -32.33
N ALA A 443 -11.57 26.63 -31.52
CA ALA A 443 -11.82 25.59 -30.54
C ALA A 443 -12.88 26.04 -29.52
N SER A 444 -13.66 25.09 -28.99
CA SER A 444 -14.64 25.36 -27.94
C SER A 444 -14.60 24.30 -26.85
N ASP A 445 -14.94 24.70 -25.62
CA ASP A 445 -15.03 23.83 -24.45
C ASP A 445 -16.36 24.10 -23.75
N THR A 446 -17.29 23.15 -23.87
CA THR A 446 -18.70 23.30 -23.45
C THR A 446 -18.98 22.45 -22.21
N LEU A 447 -19.50 23.09 -21.15
CA LEU A 447 -20.01 22.39 -19.97
C LEU A 447 -21.39 21.77 -20.27
N LEU A 448 -21.54 20.46 -20.03
CA LEU A 448 -22.80 19.73 -20.23
C LEU A 448 -23.51 19.35 -18.94
N PHE A 449 -22.77 19.09 -17.87
CA PHE A 449 -23.34 18.67 -16.59
C PHE A 449 -22.42 19.04 -15.42
N THR A 450 -23.03 19.37 -14.28
CA THR A 450 -22.34 19.59 -13.01
C THR A 450 -22.97 18.72 -11.92
N GLY A 451 -22.17 17.90 -11.24
CA GLY A 451 -22.63 17.01 -10.16
C GLY A 451 -21.49 16.17 -9.60
N ALA A 452 -21.76 15.23 -8.69
CA ALA A 452 -20.72 14.31 -8.22
C ALA A 452 -20.49 13.20 -9.26
N LEU A 453 -19.50 13.36 -10.14
CA LEU A 453 -19.18 12.37 -11.16
C LEU A 453 -18.33 11.27 -10.53
N ALA A 454 -18.80 10.02 -10.63
CA ALA A 454 -18.10 8.86 -10.07
C ALA A 454 -17.03 8.36 -11.04
N VAL A 455 -16.07 9.24 -11.35
CA VAL A 455 -14.94 8.96 -12.24
C VAL A 455 -13.62 9.19 -11.51
N ASP A 456 -12.63 8.38 -11.85
CA ASP A 456 -11.21 8.50 -11.51
C ASP A 456 -10.39 7.93 -12.69
N GLU A 457 -9.06 7.84 -12.56
CA GLU A 457 -8.17 7.44 -13.67
C GLU A 457 -8.45 6.01 -14.18
N ASP A 458 -8.91 5.11 -13.30
CA ASP A 458 -9.17 3.70 -13.61
C ASP A 458 -10.68 3.38 -13.72
N GLY A 459 -11.51 4.38 -13.44
CA GLY A 459 -12.95 4.25 -13.37
C GLY A 459 -13.68 4.42 -14.71
N PRO A 460 -15.02 4.40 -14.65
CA PRO A 460 -15.88 4.55 -15.83
C PRO A 460 -15.64 5.90 -16.51
N ARG A 461 -15.38 5.87 -17.82
CA ARG A 461 -15.26 7.08 -18.64
C ARG A 461 -16.61 7.49 -19.22
N PRO A 462 -16.84 8.78 -19.55
CA PRO A 462 -17.98 9.17 -20.36
C PRO A 462 -17.90 8.49 -21.73
N VAL A 463 -18.99 7.87 -22.19
CA VAL A 463 -19.02 7.13 -23.47
C VAL A 463 -20.07 7.71 -24.42
N TRP A 464 -19.66 7.91 -25.67
CA TRP A 464 -20.51 8.45 -26.72
C TRP A 464 -21.45 7.39 -27.27
N SER A 465 -22.68 7.79 -27.61
CA SER A 465 -23.59 6.95 -28.38
C SER A 465 -23.07 6.74 -29.82
N PRO A 466 -23.48 5.67 -30.53
CA PRO A 466 -22.96 5.36 -31.87
C PRO A 466 -23.15 6.47 -32.92
N ASP A 467 -24.21 7.27 -32.82
CA ASP A 467 -24.45 8.45 -33.65
C ASP A 467 -23.71 9.71 -33.18
N GLY A 468 -23.13 9.70 -31.98
CA GLY A 468 -22.48 10.85 -31.35
C GLY A 468 -23.44 11.90 -30.78
N ALA A 469 -24.76 11.63 -30.73
CA ALA A 469 -25.76 12.58 -30.25
C ALA A 469 -25.89 12.62 -28.71
N TRP A 470 -25.51 11.54 -28.02
CA TRP A 470 -25.64 11.38 -26.57
C TRP A 470 -24.32 10.97 -25.93
N ILE A 471 -24.15 11.32 -24.65
CA ILE A 471 -23.03 10.88 -23.81
C ILE A 471 -23.60 10.22 -22.57
N ALA A 472 -23.21 8.98 -22.30
CA ALA A 472 -23.52 8.28 -21.05
C ALA A 472 -22.37 8.43 -20.05
N PHE A 473 -22.69 8.65 -18.77
CA PHE A 473 -21.70 8.91 -17.72
C PHE A 473 -22.25 8.55 -16.33
N PRO A 474 -21.37 8.27 -15.36
CA PRO A 474 -21.77 7.84 -14.03
C PRO A 474 -21.92 9.02 -13.06
N VAL A 475 -23.00 9.02 -12.27
CA VAL A 475 -23.26 10.04 -11.24
C VAL A 475 -23.46 9.36 -9.89
N ARG A 476 -22.79 9.88 -8.86
CA ARG A 476 -22.98 9.50 -7.45
C ARG A 476 -24.06 10.36 -6.82
N ASP A 477 -25.11 9.74 -6.28
CA ASP A 477 -26.18 10.42 -5.57
C ASP A 477 -25.86 10.66 -4.08
N ALA A 478 -26.75 11.36 -3.37
CA ALA A 478 -26.58 11.67 -1.95
C ALA A 478 -26.63 10.44 -1.02
N ARG A 479 -27.09 9.28 -1.51
CA ARG A 479 -27.06 7.99 -0.80
C ARG A 479 -25.83 7.16 -1.21
N SER A 480 -24.90 7.77 -1.94
CA SER A 480 -23.69 7.15 -2.50
C SER A 480 -23.95 6.11 -3.61
N PHE A 481 -25.17 6.05 -4.15
CA PHE A 481 -25.42 5.17 -5.29
C PHE A 481 -24.84 5.75 -6.57
N VAL A 482 -24.16 4.93 -7.36
CA VAL A 482 -23.57 5.28 -8.66
C VAL A 482 -24.42 4.69 -9.78
N ASN A 483 -25.06 5.57 -10.56
CA ASN A 483 -25.92 5.16 -11.67
C ASN A 483 -25.59 5.91 -12.96
N VAL A 484 -25.87 5.25 -14.10
CA VAL A 484 -25.68 5.82 -15.43
C VAL A 484 -26.71 6.92 -15.69
N HIS A 485 -26.22 8.04 -16.18
CA HIS A 485 -26.98 9.15 -16.74
C HIS A 485 -26.60 9.34 -18.21
N VAL A 486 -27.49 9.96 -18.99
CA VAL A 486 -27.23 10.37 -20.36
C VAL A 486 -27.55 11.84 -20.56
N VAL A 487 -26.79 12.52 -21.42
CA VAL A 487 -27.01 13.93 -21.79
C VAL A 487 -26.84 14.13 -23.31
N PRO A 488 -27.61 15.02 -23.96
CA PRO A 488 -27.34 15.38 -25.35
C PRO A 488 -25.97 16.06 -25.51
N ALA A 489 -25.19 15.65 -26.49
CA ALA A 489 -23.87 16.23 -26.77
C ALA A 489 -23.92 17.69 -27.27
N ALA A 490 -25.10 18.13 -27.71
CA ALA A 490 -25.39 19.51 -28.09
C ALA A 490 -25.76 20.42 -26.88
N GLY A 491 -25.87 19.85 -25.68
CA GLY A 491 -26.40 20.52 -24.49
C GLY A 491 -27.87 20.20 -24.26
N GLY A 492 -28.28 20.17 -22.99
CA GLY A 492 -29.63 19.81 -22.56
C GLY A 492 -29.67 19.26 -21.14
N GLU A 493 -30.82 18.74 -20.72
CA GLU A 493 -30.99 18.10 -19.42
C GLU A 493 -30.34 16.71 -19.40
N ALA A 494 -29.51 16.44 -18.40
CA ALA A 494 -29.02 15.09 -18.13
C ALA A 494 -30.11 14.27 -17.43
N ARG A 495 -30.30 13.01 -17.85
CA ARG A 495 -31.33 12.11 -17.29
C ARG A 495 -30.74 10.78 -16.88
N GLN A 496 -31.16 10.32 -15.70
CA GLN A 496 -30.78 9.01 -15.18
C GLN A 496 -31.40 7.89 -16.04
N VAL A 497 -30.62 6.86 -16.36
CA VAL A 497 -31.06 5.67 -17.10
C VAL A 497 -30.83 4.35 -16.34
N GLY A 498 -29.93 4.33 -15.35
CA GLY A 498 -29.79 3.22 -14.39
C GLY A 498 -30.46 3.56 -13.06
N PHE A 499 -31.16 2.63 -12.41
CA PHE A 499 -31.98 2.91 -11.21
C PHE A 499 -31.72 1.95 -10.04
N LEU A 500 -30.50 1.43 -9.94
CA LEU A 500 -30.15 0.42 -8.96
C LEU A 500 -29.61 1.07 -7.68
N ALA A 501 -29.84 0.41 -6.54
CA ALA A 501 -29.05 0.64 -5.34
C ALA A 501 -27.66 0.07 -5.63
N ASN A 502 -26.82 0.83 -6.33
CA ASN A 502 -25.53 0.39 -6.84
C ASN A 502 -24.40 1.19 -6.16
N GLY A 503 -23.51 0.53 -5.42
CA GLY A 503 -22.42 1.23 -4.71
C GLY A 503 -21.21 1.51 -5.61
N TRP A 504 -21.03 0.70 -6.65
CA TRP A 504 -19.86 0.74 -7.53
C TRP A 504 -20.23 0.45 -9.00
N LEU A 505 -19.65 1.20 -9.92
CA LEU A 505 -19.86 1.06 -11.36
C LEU A 505 -18.51 1.15 -12.05
N GLY A 506 -18.13 0.11 -12.81
CA GLY A 506 -16.84 0.00 -13.49
C GLY A 506 -16.83 0.61 -14.89
N GLN A 507 -17.59 0.07 -15.85
CA GLN A 507 -17.62 0.54 -17.25
C GLN A 507 -19.04 0.64 -17.82
N ILE A 508 -19.17 1.41 -18.91
CA ILE A 508 -20.42 1.64 -19.64
C ILE A 508 -20.18 1.33 -21.12
N ALA A 509 -21.07 0.56 -21.74
CA ALA A 509 -21.01 0.26 -23.17
C ALA A 509 -22.36 0.53 -23.85
N TRP A 510 -22.32 1.27 -24.96
CA TRP A 510 -23.46 1.42 -25.86
C TRP A 510 -23.52 0.23 -26.83
N SER A 511 -24.73 -0.27 -27.09
CA SER A 511 -24.88 -1.20 -28.21
C SER A 511 -24.56 -0.49 -29.53
N PRO A 512 -23.86 -1.11 -30.49
CA PRO A 512 -23.52 -0.50 -31.78
C PRO A 512 -24.74 0.04 -32.55
N ASP A 513 -25.92 -0.55 -32.31
CA ASP A 513 -27.20 -0.13 -32.91
C ASP A 513 -27.94 0.97 -32.11
N GLY A 514 -27.41 1.39 -30.97
CA GLY A 514 -27.97 2.47 -30.15
C GLY A 514 -29.24 2.12 -29.37
N ARG A 515 -29.61 0.84 -29.28
CA ARG A 515 -30.86 0.39 -28.67
C ARG A 515 -30.78 0.12 -27.17
N TYR A 516 -29.60 -0.17 -26.63
CA TYR A 516 -29.43 -0.48 -25.20
C TYR A 516 -28.06 -0.04 -24.67
N ILE A 517 -27.96 0.08 -23.36
CA ILE A 517 -26.71 0.32 -22.63
C ILE A 517 -26.42 -0.87 -21.72
N LEU A 518 -25.17 -1.32 -21.70
CA LEU A 518 -24.63 -2.22 -20.68
C LEU A 518 -23.79 -1.44 -19.68
N PHE A 519 -23.87 -1.80 -18.41
CA PHE A 519 -22.91 -1.37 -17.39
C PHE A 519 -22.81 -2.43 -16.30
N ASP A 520 -21.68 -2.48 -15.59
CA ASP A 520 -21.53 -3.34 -14.43
C ASP A 520 -21.90 -2.64 -13.12
N THR A 521 -22.42 -3.42 -12.17
CA THR A 521 -22.88 -2.97 -10.85
C THR A 521 -22.36 -3.92 -9.79
N ALA A 522 -21.93 -3.38 -8.66
CA ALA A 522 -21.54 -4.16 -7.49
C ALA A 522 -21.96 -3.50 -6.18
N GLN A 523 -22.21 -4.35 -5.18
CA GLN A 523 -22.30 -3.97 -3.77
C GLN A 523 -21.12 -4.58 -3.04
N ARG A 524 -20.68 -3.95 -1.94
CA ARG A 524 -19.49 -4.40 -1.20
C ARG A 524 -19.55 -5.89 -0.85
N THR A 525 -20.75 -6.44 -0.61
CA THR A 525 -21.01 -7.84 -0.21
C THR A 525 -21.59 -8.74 -1.30
N GLU A 526 -21.66 -8.29 -2.56
CA GLU A 526 -22.28 -9.05 -3.64
C GLU A 526 -21.38 -9.15 -4.87
N PRO A 527 -21.43 -10.27 -5.61
CA PRO A 527 -20.72 -10.38 -6.90
C PRO A 527 -21.14 -9.28 -7.88
N SER A 528 -20.19 -8.78 -8.65
CA SER A 528 -20.45 -7.84 -9.75
C SER A 528 -21.36 -8.47 -10.80
N ARG A 529 -22.27 -7.67 -11.37
CA ARG A 529 -23.20 -8.10 -12.40
C ARG A 529 -23.24 -7.11 -13.55
N ILE A 530 -23.42 -7.60 -14.77
CA ILE A 530 -23.68 -6.75 -15.94
C ILE A 530 -25.18 -6.57 -16.13
N VAL A 531 -25.60 -5.31 -16.18
CA VAL A 531 -26.99 -4.87 -16.35
C VAL A 531 -27.17 -4.29 -17.74
N ARG A 532 -28.27 -4.67 -18.38
CA ARG A 532 -28.75 -4.11 -19.64
C ARG A 532 -29.96 -3.22 -19.40
N ILE A 533 -29.93 -1.99 -19.92
CA ILE A 533 -31.08 -1.08 -19.99
C ILE A 533 -31.46 -0.91 -21.45
N ASP A 534 -32.66 -1.37 -21.83
CA ASP A 534 -33.18 -1.12 -23.18
C ASP A 534 -33.78 0.29 -23.28
N LEU A 535 -33.20 1.09 -24.17
CA LEU A 535 -33.57 2.49 -24.39
C LEU A 535 -34.87 2.63 -25.17
N ILE A 536 -35.27 1.58 -25.88
CA ILE A 536 -36.56 1.45 -26.56
C ILE A 536 -37.19 0.10 -26.20
N PRO A 537 -38.52 -0.03 -26.26
CA PRO A 537 -39.20 -1.31 -26.04
C PRO A 537 -38.62 -2.42 -26.92
N ARG A 538 -38.40 -3.60 -26.31
CA ARG A 538 -38.02 -4.80 -27.07
C ARG A 538 -39.20 -5.25 -27.89
N VAL A 539 -39.07 -5.17 -29.20
CA VAL A 539 -39.95 -5.87 -30.13
C VAL A 539 -39.43 -7.30 -30.23
N PRO A 540 -40.22 -8.33 -29.85
CA PRO A 540 -39.80 -9.72 -29.97
C PRO A 540 -39.37 -10.00 -31.40
N ARG A 541 -38.19 -10.60 -31.58
CA ARG A 541 -37.74 -11.14 -32.87
C ARG A 541 -38.06 -12.62 -32.90
N TYR A 542 -38.77 -13.05 -33.93
CA TYR A 542 -39.14 -14.45 -34.11
C TYR A 542 -38.15 -15.12 -35.06
N ARG A 543 -37.84 -16.41 -34.87
CA ARG A 543 -36.99 -17.13 -35.83
C ARG A 543 -37.71 -17.30 -37.17
N GLU A 544 -39.02 -17.31 -37.13
CA GLU A 544 -39.93 -17.27 -38.26
C GLU A 544 -39.69 -16.04 -39.15
N ASP A 545 -39.20 -14.92 -38.59
CA ASP A 545 -38.85 -13.74 -39.38
C ASP A 545 -37.59 -13.99 -40.22
N LEU A 546 -36.61 -14.74 -39.69
CA LEU A 546 -35.43 -15.17 -40.47
C LEU A 546 -35.84 -16.09 -41.61
N PHE A 547 -36.77 -17.02 -41.36
CA PHE A 547 -37.32 -17.89 -42.39
C PHE A 547 -38.13 -17.11 -43.44
N ARG A 548 -38.97 -16.16 -43.01
CA ARG A 548 -39.74 -15.29 -43.92
C ARG A 548 -38.84 -14.40 -44.78
N GLY A 549 -37.74 -13.89 -44.22
CA GLY A 549 -36.74 -13.13 -44.96
C GLY A 549 -36.02 -13.93 -46.06
N LEU A 550 -36.03 -15.26 -46.02
CA LEU A 550 -35.55 -16.10 -47.14
C LEU A 550 -36.43 -16.00 -48.39
N PHE A 551 -37.62 -15.40 -48.28
CA PHE A 551 -38.60 -15.22 -49.36
C PHE A 551 -38.80 -13.74 -49.73
N ASP A 552 -38.03 -12.83 -49.13
CA ASP A 552 -38.05 -11.41 -49.53
C ASP A 552 -37.28 -11.25 -50.85
N ASP A 553 -37.99 -11.16 -51.98
CA ASP A 553 -37.47 -10.92 -53.34
C ASP A 553 -36.99 -9.47 -53.55
N THR A 554 -36.21 -8.92 -52.62
CA THR A 554 -35.37 -7.75 -52.90
C THR A 554 -34.03 -8.24 -53.47
N PRO A 555 -33.62 -7.81 -54.67
CA PRO A 555 -32.43 -8.33 -55.31
C PRO A 555 -31.16 -7.86 -54.58
N ASP A 556 -30.66 -8.70 -53.68
CA ASP A 556 -29.22 -8.79 -53.47
C ASP A 556 -28.62 -9.38 -54.74
N ALA A 557 -27.63 -8.67 -55.29
CA ALA A 557 -26.89 -9.09 -56.46
C ALA A 557 -26.39 -10.53 -56.28
N THR A 558 -26.78 -11.38 -57.23
CA THR A 558 -26.45 -12.80 -57.31
C THR A 558 -24.94 -13.08 -57.19
N PRO A 559 -24.55 -14.13 -56.44
CA PRO A 559 -23.19 -14.65 -56.41
C PRO A 559 -22.96 -15.62 -57.58
N ASP A 560 -22.62 -15.08 -58.76
CA ASP A 560 -21.79 -15.80 -59.76
C ASP A 560 -21.46 -14.89 -60.95
N ALA A 561 -20.35 -14.14 -60.81
CA ALA A 561 -19.62 -13.56 -61.93
C ALA A 561 -18.11 -13.58 -61.62
N ALA A 562 -17.57 -14.75 -61.30
CA ALA A 562 -16.14 -14.98 -61.36
C ALA A 562 -15.70 -15.11 -62.83
N LYS A 563 -15.35 -13.96 -63.44
CA LYS A 563 -14.37 -13.72 -64.54
C LYS A 563 -14.85 -12.64 -65.52
N ALA A 564 -14.44 -11.39 -65.30
CA ALA A 564 -13.89 -10.49 -66.32
C ALA A 564 -13.51 -9.13 -65.71
N ALA A 565 -12.26 -8.71 -65.97
CA ALA A 565 -11.68 -7.36 -65.91
C ALA A 565 -12.17 -6.36 -64.83
N ALA A 566 -11.24 -6.02 -63.93
CA ALA A 566 -11.38 -5.02 -62.87
C ALA A 566 -11.70 -3.59 -63.39
N PRO A 567 -12.69 -2.89 -62.82
CA PRO A 567 -12.75 -1.44 -62.82
C PRO A 567 -12.07 -0.86 -61.57
N LYS A 568 -11.48 0.33 -61.75
CA LYS A 568 -10.77 1.12 -60.73
C LYS A 568 -11.64 1.45 -59.50
N PRO A 569 -11.03 1.64 -58.31
CA PRO A 569 -11.77 1.85 -57.07
C PRO A 569 -12.49 3.20 -57.07
N VAL A 570 -13.81 3.16 -56.85
CA VAL A 570 -14.63 4.31 -56.50
C VAL A 570 -14.65 4.40 -54.98
N ALA A 571 -14.41 5.59 -54.45
CA ALA A 571 -14.26 5.88 -53.03
C ALA A 571 -15.46 5.41 -52.18
N ASP A 572 -15.14 4.84 -51.02
CA ASP A 572 -16.06 4.33 -50.00
C ASP A 572 -17.16 5.35 -49.63
N ALA A 573 -18.42 4.94 -49.77
CA ALA A 573 -19.53 5.58 -49.08
C ALA A 573 -19.44 5.23 -47.59
N ALA A 574 -19.41 6.24 -46.72
CA ALA A 574 -19.34 6.04 -45.27
C ALA A 574 -20.58 5.27 -44.76
N PRO A 575 -20.42 4.33 -43.81
CA PRO A 575 -21.55 3.60 -43.22
C PRO A 575 -22.52 4.58 -42.53
N VAL A 576 -23.82 4.41 -42.77
CA VAL A 576 -24.89 5.20 -42.12
C VAL A 576 -24.94 4.82 -40.64
N ARG A 577 -24.69 5.79 -39.75
CA ARG A 577 -24.76 5.58 -38.29
C ARG A 577 -26.22 5.44 -37.85
N PRO A 578 -26.55 4.48 -36.97
CA PRO A 578 -27.91 4.31 -36.47
C PRO A 578 -28.29 5.48 -35.57
N VAL A 579 -29.49 6.05 -35.77
CA VAL A 579 -29.99 7.16 -34.95
C VAL A 579 -30.44 6.63 -33.59
N VAL A 580 -29.88 7.17 -32.52
CA VAL A 580 -30.18 6.76 -31.14
C VAL A 580 -31.44 7.45 -30.67
N ARG A 581 -32.44 6.65 -30.27
CA ARG A 581 -33.70 7.12 -29.70
C ARG A 581 -33.84 6.57 -28.28
N ILE A 582 -34.22 7.44 -27.35
CA ILE A 582 -34.50 7.06 -25.95
C ILE A 582 -35.98 7.29 -25.67
N GLU A 583 -36.68 6.21 -25.34
CA GLU A 583 -38.04 6.24 -24.84
C GLU A 583 -37.98 6.31 -23.31
N TRP A 584 -38.56 7.36 -22.72
CA TRP A 584 -38.47 7.60 -21.28
C TRP A 584 -39.55 6.86 -20.49
N ASP A 585 -40.73 6.69 -21.07
CA ASP A 585 -41.85 6.01 -20.45
C ASP A 585 -41.52 4.53 -20.24
N GLY A 586 -41.70 4.03 -19.01
CA GLY A 586 -41.41 2.64 -18.63
C GLY A 586 -39.92 2.26 -18.64
N LEU A 587 -38.97 3.22 -18.71
CA LEU A 587 -37.53 2.91 -18.81
C LEU A 587 -37.02 2.08 -17.63
N ARG A 588 -37.56 2.31 -16.42
CA ARG A 588 -37.21 1.55 -15.21
C ARG A 588 -37.54 0.06 -15.32
N ASP A 589 -38.63 -0.25 -16.02
CA ASP A 589 -39.12 -1.62 -16.20
C ASP A 589 -38.34 -2.39 -17.29
N ARG A 590 -37.46 -1.70 -18.02
CA ARG A 590 -36.61 -2.25 -19.09
C ARG A 590 -35.19 -2.62 -18.65
N ALA A 591 -34.95 -2.68 -17.34
CA ALA A 591 -33.69 -3.16 -16.79
C ALA A 591 -33.67 -4.69 -16.69
N SER A 592 -32.59 -5.32 -17.13
CA SER A 592 -32.37 -6.77 -17.00
C SER A 592 -30.92 -7.08 -16.62
N VAL A 593 -30.72 -8.09 -15.77
CA VAL A 593 -29.39 -8.61 -15.45
C VAL A 593 -29.04 -9.69 -16.46
N LEU A 594 -27.84 -9.63 -17.05
CA LEU A 594 -27.38 -10.68 -17.96
C LEU A 594 -27.11 -11.98 -17.17
N PRO A 595 -27.65 -13.14 -17.61
CA PRO A 595 -27.54 -14.39 -16.87
C PRO A 595 -26.19 -15.08 -17.12
N LEU A 596 -25.09 -14.42 -16.74
CA LEU A 596 -23.72 -14.88 -17.01
C LEU A 596 -23.28 -16.04 -16.09
N GLY A 597 -23.92 -16.18 -14.92
CA GLY A 597 -23.59 -17.24 -13.94
C GLY A 597 -22.25 -17.04 -13.21
N MET A 598 -21.67 -15.84 -13.32
CA MET A 598 -20.37 -15.48 -12.73
C MET A 598 -20.35 -14.00 -12.31
N SER A 599 -19.42 -13.64 -11.43
CA SER A 599 -19.12 -12.25 -11.09
C SER A 599 -18.48 -11.59 -12.31
N ALA A 600 -19.14 -10.61 -12.92
CA ALA A 600 -18.77 -10.08 -14.23
C ALA A 600 -18.77 -8.55 -14.24
N GLU A 601 -17.77 -7.96 -14.89
CA GLU A 601 -17.52 -6.53 -14.95
C GLU A 601 -16.85 -6.10 -16.27
N ALA A 602 -16.71 -4.78 -16.45
CA ALA A 602 -16.05 -4.17 -17.60
C ALA A 602 -16.62 -4.63 -18.97
N PRO A 603 -17.93 -4.48 -19.23
CA PRO A 603 -18.53 -4.91 -20.50
C PRO A 603 -17.96 -4.14 -21.70
N VAL A 604 -17.53 -4.86 -22.75
CA VAL A 604 -17.17 -4.32 -24.06
C VAL A 604 -17.96 -5.06 -25.14
N ILE A 605 -18.65 -4.34 -26.01
CA ILE A 605 -19.47 -4.94 -27.08
C ILE A 605 -18.69 -4.86 -28.39
N ALA A 606 -18.53 -5.99 -29.08
CA ALA A 606 -17.91 -6.03 -30.39
C ALA A 606 -18.75 -5.29 -31.44
N ALA A 607 -18.11 -4.86 -32.53
CA ALA A 607 -18.76 -4.09 -33.60
C ALA A 607 -19.95 -4.83 -34.26
N ASP A 608 -20.02 -6.15 -34.14
CA ASP A 608 -21.15 -6.97 -34.61
C ASP A 608 -22.45 -6.76 -33.79
N GLY A 609 -22.36 -6.14 -32.61
CA GLY A 609 -23.48 -5.96 -31.66
C GLY A 609 -23.99 -7.26 -31.02
N LYS A 610 -23.31 -8.38 -31.27
CA LYS A 610 -23.70 -9.74 -30.88
C LYS A 610 -22.70 -10.38 -29.93
N THR A 611 -21.47 -9.90 -29.85
CA THR A 611 -20.45 -10.48 -28.97
C THR A 611 -20.12 -9.52 -27.83
N LEU A 612 -20.36 -9.95 -26.59
CA LEU A 612 -19.91 -9.29 -25.37
C LEU A 612 -18.56 -9.88 -24.95
N VAL A 613 -17.58 -9.03 -24.67
CA VAL A 613 -16.36 -9.38 -23.94
C VAL A 613 -16.44 -8.75 -22.56
N PHE A 614 -16.04 -9.47 -21.52
CA PHE A 614 -16.08 -8.99 -20.15
C PHE A 614 -15.01 -9.66 -19.30
N ARG A 615 -14.68 -9.05 -18.16
CA ARG A 615 -13.81 -9.63 -17.14
C ARG A 615 -14.68 -10.33 -16.10
N ALA A 616 -14.26 -11.51 -15.67
CA ALA A 616 -14.91 -12.22 -14.58
C ALA A 616 -13.88 -12.79 -13.61
N GLN A 617 -14.23 -12.77 -12.33
CA GLN A 617 -13.42 -13.32 -11.26
C GLN A 617 -13.89 -14.73 -10.94
N GLU A 618 -13.01 -15.72 -11.13
CA GLU A 618 -13.26 -17.12 -10.80
C GLU A 618 -12.10 -17.66 -9.96
N ARG A 619 -12.39 -18.18 -8.75
CA ARG A 619 -11.37 -18.69 -7.81
C ARG A 619 -10.22 -17.70 -7.57
N GLU A 620 -10.58 -16.44 -7.33
CA GLU A 620 -9.63 -15.33 -7.10
C GLU A 620 -8.73 -15.02 -8.31
N ARG A 621 -9.13 -15.44 -9.52
CA ARG A 621 -8.43 -15.14 -10.77
C ARG A 621 -9.30 -14.34 -11.69
N ASP A 622 -8.77 -13.25 -12.20
CA ASP A 622 -9.44 -12.45 -13.21
C ASP A 622 -9.11 -12.99 -14.60
N ASN A 623 -10.15 -13.34 -15.36
CA ASN A 623 -10.01 -13.80 -16.73
C ASN A 623 -11.01 -13.09 -17.64
N LEU A 624 -10.67 -13.05 -18.94
CA LEU A 624 -11.54 -12.52 -19.96
C LEU A 624 -12.44 -13.63 -20.51
N TYR A 625 -13.70 -13.30 -20.73
CA TYR A 625 -14.72 -14.19 -21.28
C TYR A 625 -15.46 -13.49 -22.42
N ARG A 626 -16.04 -14.29 -23.33
CA ARG A 626 -16.99 -13.83 -24.33
C ARG A 626 -18.37 -14.44 -24.13
N TYR A 627 -19.42 -13.73 -24.50
CA TYR A 627 -20.81 -14.16 -24.41
C TYR A 627 -21.61 -13.66 -25.61
N SER A 628 -22.54 -14.46 -26.13
CA SER A 628 -23.40 -14.04 -27.24
C SER A 628 -24.61 -13.25 -26.72
N LEU A 629 -24.78 -12.04 -27.24
CA LEU A 629 -25.94 -11.17 -27.07
C LEU A 629 -27.01 -11.41 -28.16
N ASP A 630 -26.81 -12.38 -29.05
CA ASP A 630 -27.76 -12.69 -30.12
C ASP A 630 -29.06 -13.29 -29.57
N GLU A 631 -30.13 -12.50 -29.56
CA GLU A 631 -31.46 -12.88 -29.09
C GLU A 631 -32.10 -14.00 -29.94
N GLN A 632 -31.60 -14.26 -31.15
CA GLN A 632 -32.10 -15.32 -32.03
C GLN A 632 -31.34 -16.65 -31.89
N ALA A 633 -30.33 -16.71 -31.01
CA ALA A 633 -29.50 -17.90 -30.82
C ALA A 633 -30.31 -19.18 -30.58
N ALA A 634 -29.86 -20.29 -31.19
CA ALA A 634 -30.52 -21.60 -31.15
C ALA A 634 -30.70 -22.14 -29.73
N THR A 635 -29.68 -21.92 -28.91
CA THR A 635 -29.51 -22.41 -27.53
C THR A 635 -29.19 -21.23 -26.61
N PRO A 636 -29.54 -21.31 -25.31
CA PRO A 636 -29.09 -20.31 -24.33
C PRO A 636 -27.56 -20.16 -24.41
N PRO A 637 -27.04 -18.94 -24.64
CA PRO A 637 -25.61 -18.74 -24.72
C PRO A 637 -24.96 -18.95 -23.35
N SER A 638 -23.76 -19.51 -23.35
CA SER A 638 -22.90 -19.65 -22.17
C SER A 638 -21.66 -18.79 -22.32
N ALA A 639 -21.11 -18.32 -21.21
CA ALA A 639 -19.84 -17.60 -21.21
C ALA A 639 -18.70 -18.55 -21.64
N GLN A 640 -17.86 -18.10 -22.56
CA GLN A 640 -16.72 -18.84 -23.07
C GLN A 640 -15.43 -18.14 -22.64
N GLN A 641 -14.57 -18.86 -21.93
CA GLN A 641 -13.31 -18.34 -21.43
C GLN A 641 -12.33 -18.05 -22.58
N ILE A 642 -11.68 -16.89 -22.54
CA ILE A 642 -10.64 -16.44 -23.49
C ILE A 642 -9.25 -16.67 -22.90
N THR A 643 -9.05 -16.33 -21.63
CA THR A 643 -7.76 -16.43 -20.92
C THR A 643 -7.83 -17.42 -19.77
N ALA A 644 -6.72 -18.09 -19.45
CA ALA A 644 -6.68 -19.13 -18.41
C ALA A 644 -5.48 -19.05 -17.44
N THR A 645 -4.68 -17.98 -17.50
CA THR A 645 -3.52 -17.80 -16.61
C THR A 645 -3.92 -17.17 -15.28
N ASP A 646 -3.08 -17.33 -14.26
CA ASP A 646 -3.20 -16.73 -12.92
C ASP A 646 -2.68 -15.28 -12.86
N ARG A 647 -2.14 -14.77 -13.96
CA ARG A 647 -1.59 -13.41 -14.05
C ARG A 647 -2.71 -12.35 -14.10
N PRO A 648 -2.53 -11.20 -13.43
CA PRO A 648 -3.52 -10.13 -13.45
C PRO A 648 -3.76 -9.61 -14.88
N LYS A 649 -5.02 -9.25 -15.16
CA LYS A 649 -5.47 -8.71 -16.45
C LYS A 649 -5.78 -7.22 -16.27
N GLY A 650 -4.96 -6.37 -16.86
CA GLY A 650 -5.20 -4.93 -17.01
C GLY A 650 -5.88 -4.61 -18.35
N ASP A 651 -6.11 -3.33 -18.61
CA ASP A 651 -6.65 -2.74 -19.86
C ASP A 651 -6.88 -3.73 -21.01
N PHE A 652 -8.12 -3.84 -21.49
CA PHE A 652 -8.44 -4.62 -22.67
C PHE A 652 -9.34 -3.84 -23.62
N ASP A 653 -9.14 -4.04 -24.92
CA ASP A 653 -9.78 -3.26 -25.97
C ASP A 653 -9.97 -4.08 -27.25
N LEU A 654 -10.94 -3.69 -28.07
CA LEU A 654 -11.25 -4.30 -29.36
C LEU A 654 -10.86 -3.38 -30.51
N SER A 655 -10.39 -3.96 -31.61
CA SER A 655 -10.26 -3.22 -32.87
C SER A 655 -11.63 -2.68 -33.30
N GLY A 656 -11.65 -1.62 -34.10
CA GLY A 656 -12.89 -0.97 -34.57
C GLY A 656 -13.79 -1.89 -35.40
N ASP A 657 -13.24 -2.95 -36.00
CA ASP A 657 -14.01 -4.00 -36.68
C ASP A 657 -14.45 -5.16 -35.74
N GLY A 658 -14.09 -5.10 -34.45
CA GLY A 658 -14.42 -6.08 -33.42
C GLY A 658 -13.69 -7.41 -33.53
N LYS A 659 -12.70 -7.56 -34.42
CA LYS A 659 -12.08 -8.87 -34.72
C LYS A 659 -10.86 -9.20 -33.89
N LEU A 660 -10.13 -8.19 -33.41
CA LEU A 660 -8.92 -8.35 -32.61
C LEU A 660 -9.18 -7.86 -31.19
N LEU A 661 -8.90 -8.69 -30.20
CA LEU A 661 -8.86 -8.31 -28.78
C LEU A 661 -7.40 -8.17 -28.36
N ALA A 662 -7.08 -7.07 -27.71
CA ALA A 662 -5.78 -6.85 -27.05
C ALA A 662 -6.00 -6.62 -25.55
N TRP A 663 -5.04 -7.04 -24.72
CA TRP A 663 -5.06 -6.74 -23.29
C TRP A 663 -3.66 -6.69 -22.67
N LEU A 664 -3.56 -6.15 -21.46
CA LEU A 664 -2.37 -6.29 -20.62
C LEU A 664 -2.50 -7.51 -19.71
N GLU A 665 -1.53 -8.42 -19.75
CA GLU A 665 -1.37 -9.52 -18.80
C GLU A 665 -0.06 -9.35 -18.04
N ASP A 666 -0.15 -9.06 -16.73
CA ASP A 666 1.03 -8.71 -15.91
C ASP A 666 1.86 -7.59 -16.58
N GLY A 667 1.17 -6.60 -17.17
CA GLY A 667 1.76 -5.49 -17.91
C GLY A 667 2.31 -5.84 -19.30
N ARG A 668 2.24 -7.09 -19.76
CA ARG A 668 2.66 -7.49 -21.11
C ARG A 668 1.50 -7.42 -22.09
N VAL A 669 1.78 -6.98 -23.31
CA VAL A 669 0.77 -6.90 -24.37
C VAL A 669 0.46 -8.29 -24.89
N MET A 670 -0.83 -8.62 -24.89
CA MET A 670 -1.37 -9.86 -25.42
C MET A 670 -2.41 -9.55 -26.49
N THR A 671 -2.53 -10.40 -27.50
CA THR A 671 -3.59 -10.30 -28.50
C THR A 671 -4.25 -11.64 -28.80
N THR A 672 -5.46 -11.60 -29.34
CA THR A 672 -6.16 -12.78 -29.86
C THR A 672 -7.20 -12.38 -30.90
N PRO A 673 -7.43 -13.19 -31.95
CA PRO A 673 -8.66 -13.10 -32.72
C PRO A 673 -9.87 -13.36 -31.80
N LEU A 674 -10.94 -12.58 -31.93
CA LEU A 674 -12.12 -12.72 -31.08
C LEU A 674 -12.97 -13.94 -31.47
N ALA A 675 -13.08 -14.25 -32.75
CA ALA A 675 -13.89 -15.36 -33.27
C ALA A 675 -13.33 -16.75 -32.88
N GLU A 676 -12.01 -16.89 -32.88
CA GLU A 676 -11.30 -18.09 -32.43
C GLU A 676 -10.15 -17.70 -31.50
N PRO A 677 -10.41 -17.63 -30.18
CA PRO A 677 -9.40 -17.22 -29.21
C PRO A 677 -8.14 -18.09 -29.24
N LYS A 678 -7.01 -17.46 -29.54
CA LYS A 678 -5.65 -17.99 -29.47
C LYS A 678 -4.75 -16.91 -28.86
N PRO A 679 -4.78 -16.73 -27.52
CA PRO A 679 -3.92 -15.76 -26.84
C PRO A 679 -2.45 -15.89 -27.21
N GLN A 680 -1.85 -14.79 -27.64
CA GLN A 680 -0.42 -14.69 -27.97
C GLN A 680 0.18 -13.43 -27.35
N MET A 681 1.42 -13.55 -26.87
CA MET A 681 2.19 -12.41 -26.39
C MET A 681 2.77 -11.65 -27.59
N VAL A 682 2.70 -10.32 -27.54
CA VAL A 682 3.33 -9.43 -28.50
C VAL A 682 4.57 -8.85 -27.83
N ASP A 683 5.77 -9.28 -28.25
CA ASP A 683 7.02 -8.83 -27.65
C ASP A 683 7.30 -7.37 -28.04
N ILE A 684 7.13 -6.45 -27.08
CA ILE A 684 7.32 -5.01 -27.28
C ILE A 684 8.35 -4.52 -26.26
N GLY A 685 9.38 -3.85 -26.77
CA GLY A 685 10.39 -3.19 -25.94
C GLY A 685 10.33 -1.68 -26.10
N ALA A 686 10.02 -0.95 -25.04
CA ALA A 686 10.16 0.50 -24.97
C ALA A 686 11.50 0.84 -24.32
N GLU A 687 12.20 1.84 -24.84
CA GLU A 687 13.52 2.23 -24.31
C GLU A 687 13.56 3.74 -24.05
N MET A 688 14.16 4.14 -22.93
CA MET A 688 14.48 5.53 -22.65
C MET A 688 15.64 5.65 -21.67
N ASP A 689 16.31 6.80 -21.71
CA ASP A 689 17.23 7.20 -20.65
C ASP A 689 16.42 7.82 -19.51
N VAL A 690 16.50 7.19 -18.33
CA VAL A 690 15.93 7.69 -17.08
C VAL A 690 16.99 8.58 -16.42
N ASP A 691 16.68 9.86 -16.23
CA ASP A 691 17.54 10.86 -15.58
C ASP A 691 16.96 11.21 -14.22
N PHE A 692 17.50 10.59 -13.16
CA PHE A 692 16.99 10.79 -11.80
C PHE A 692 17.08 12.26 -11.35
N ALA A 693 18.11 12.99 -11.80
CA ALA A 693 18.28 14.40 -11.44
C ALA A 693 17.18 15.28 -12.05
N ALA A 694 16.66 14.91 -13.22
CA ALA A 694 15.52 15.56 -13.87
C ALA A 694 14.17 15.12 -13.26
N GLU A 695 14.03 13.83 -12.91
CA GLU A 695 12.75 13.25 -12.49
C GLU A 695 12.40 13.45 -11.01
N ARG A 696 13.39 13.57 -10.12
CA ARG A 696 13.14 13.70 -8.66
C ARG A 696 12.18 14.83 -8.29
N GLY A 697 12.21 15.93 -9.04
CA GLY A 697 11.25 17.04 -8.87
C GLY A 697 9.84 16.67 -9.30
N ILE A 698 9.71 15.92 -10.39
CA ILE A 698 8.42 15.43 -10.91
C ILE A 698 7.81 14.44 -9.93
N VAL A 699 8.57 13.46 -9.45
CA VAL A 699 8.12 12.46 -8.47
C VAL A 699 7.68 13.14 -7.17
N PHE A 700 8.44 14.13 -6.67
CA PHE A 700 8.04 14.92 -5.51
C PHE A 700 6.73 15.68 -5.76
N ASP A 701 6.64 16.42 -6.86
CA ASP A 701 5.47 17.23 -7.21
C ASP A 701 4.22 16.34 -7.44
N GLN A 702 4.40 15.14 -7.99
CA GLN A 702 3.36 14.11 -8.16
C GLN A 702 2.88 13.58 -6.81
N ALA A 703 3.80 13.25 -5.89
CA ALA A 703 3.46 12.78 -4.54
C ALA A 703 2.69 13.86 -3.75
N TRP A 704 3.19 15.10 -3.77
CA TRP A 704 2.56 16.24 -3.11
C TRP A 704 1.17 16.55 -3.70
N GLY A 705 1.06 16.60 -5.04
CA GLY A 705 -0.20 16.87 -5.75
C GLY A 705 -1.23 15.75 -5.62
N THR A 706 -0.78 14.50 -5.47
CA THR A 706 -1.68 13.35 -5.25
C THR A 706 -2.37 13.45 -3.89
N LEU A 707 -1.65 13.77 -2.82
CA LEU A 707 -2.28 14.05 -1.52
C LEU A 707 -3.16 15.30 -1.59
N ASP A 708 -2.72 16.35 -2.26
CA ASP A 708 -3.49 17.60 -2.36
C ASP A 708 -4.91 17.38 -2.92
N ARG A 709 -5.03 16.50 -3.93
CA ARG A 709 -6.32 16.15 -4.55
C ARG A 709 -7.13 15.12 -3.77
N GLY A 710 -6.48 14.29 -2.96
CA GLY A 710 -7.05 13.05 -2.42
C GLY A 710 -7.21 12.99 -0.91
N PHE A 711 -6.57 13.89 -0.16
CA PHE A 711 -6.59 13.86 1.30
C PHE A 711 -8.01 14.07 1.86
N PHE A 712 -8.38 13.26 2.86
CA PHE A 712 -9.75 13.21 3.39
C PHE A 712 -10.28 14.54 3.95
N ASP A 713 -9.37 15.39 4.46
CA ASP A 713 -9.68 16.70 5.01
C ASP A 713 -9.13 17.80 4.10
N PRO A 714 -9.97 18.57 3.39
CA PRO A 714 -9.48 19.64 2.53
C PRO A 714 -8.76 20.77 3.29
N GLY A 715 -8.92 20.85 4.61
CA GLY A 715 -8.16 21.74 5.47
C GLY A 715 -6.80 21.20 5.93
N PHE A 716 -6.40 20.01 5.47
CA PHE A 716 -5.16 19.31 5.82
C PHE A 716 -4.91 19.30 7.34
N THR A 717 -5.94 18.97 8.12
CA THR A 717 -5.88 18.91 9.60
C THR A 717 -5.39 20.20 10.26
N GLY A 718 -5.54 21.34 9.58
CA GLY A 718 -5.10 22.66 10.06
C GLY A 718 -3.70 23.08 9.58
N HIS A 719 -3.04 22.27 8.75
CA HIS A 719 -1.70 22.55 8.23
C HIS A 719 -1.75 23.27 6.87
N ASP A 720 -0.80 24.18 6.62
CA ASP A 720 -0.63 24.79 5.30
C ASP A 720 0.15 23.86 4.37
N TRP A 721 -0.58 23.03 3.63
CA TRP A 721 0.00 22.03 2.73
C TRP A 721 0.89 22.63 1.63
N ARG A 722 0.59 23.86 1.19
CA ARG A 722 1.39 24.58 0.20
C ARG A 722 2.71 25.04 0.79
N ALA A 723 2.69 25.59 2.01
CA ALA A 723 3.91 25.97 2.72
C ALA A 723 4.78 24.75 3.05
N ILE A 724 4.16 23.62 3.44
CA ILE A 724 4.86 22.35 3.67
C ILE A 724 5.56 21.89 2.38
N GLY A 725 4.86 21.80 1.25
CA GLY A 725 5.45 21.42 -0.03
C GLY A 725 6.64 22.33 -0.41
N ALA A 726 6.49 23.64 -0.25
CA ALA A 726 7.57 24.61 -0.52
C ALA A 726 8.80 24.44 0.41
N ARG A 727 8.59 23.98 1.66
CA ARG A 727 9.67 23.72 2.62
C ARG A 727 10.52 22.50 2.23
N PHE A 728 9.88 21.42 1.78
CA PHE A 728 10.57 20.16 1.47
C PHE A 728 11.13 20.07 0.04
N ARG A 729 10.53 20.78 -0.92
CA ARG A 729 10.92 20.73 -2.33
C ARG A 729 12.42 20.98 -2.58
N PRO A 730 13.10 21.96 -1.94
CA PRO A 730 14.54 22.18 -2.13
C PRO A 730 15.40 20.97 -1.76
N HIS A 731 14.95 20.15 -0.80
CA HIS A 731 15.65 18.94 -0.38
C HIS A 731 15.37 17.77 -1.33
N ALA A 732 14.15 17.65 -1.85
CA ALA A 732 13.83 16.70 -2.90
C ALA A 732 14.64 16.97 -4.18
N LEU A 733 14.82 18.23 -4.55
CA LEU A 733 15.67 18.65 -5.66
C LEU A 733 17.17 18.48 -5.40
N ALA A 734 17.59 18.21 -4.16
CA ALA A 734 18.98 17.91 -3.83
C ALA A 734 19.24 16.42 -3.67
N ALA A 735 18.19 15.60 -3.51
CA ALA A 735 18.30 14.17 -3.28
C ALA A 735 19.15 13.50 -4.36
N ALA A 736 20.11 12.65 -3.98
CA ALA A 736 21.01 11.96 -4.90
C ALA A 736 20.55 10.54 -5.24
N THR A 737 19.65 9.96 -4.45
CA THR A 737 19.08 8.62 -4.67
C THR A 737 17.56 8.60 -4.52
N PRO A 738 16.85 7.64 -5.15
CA PRO A 738 15.42 7.44 -4.92
C PRO A 738 15.07 7.18 -3.45
N ASP A 739 15.98 6.57 -2.69
CA ASP A 739 15.82 6.33 -1.26
C ASP A 739 15.78 7.62 -0.44
N GLU A 740 16.72 8.53 -0.71
CA GLU A 740 16.74 9.84 -0.08
C GLU A 740 15.51 10.67 -0.48
N LEU A 741 15.09 10.61 -1.74
CA LEU A 741 13.88 11.31 -2.20
C LEU A 741 12.64 10.85 -1.44
N ARG A 742 12.43 9.53 -1.31
CA ARG A 742 11.31 8.98 -0.54
C ARG A 742 11.40 9.31 0.95
N ARG A 743 12.60 9.38 1.52
CA ARG A 743 12.79 9.87 2.89
C ARG A 743 12.28 11.31 3.04
N VAL A 744 12.65 12.20 2.12
CA VAL A 744 12.16 13.59 2.12
C VAL A 744 10.64 13.65 2.00
N ILE A 745 10.06 12.84 1.12
CA ILE A 745 8.59 12.76 0.94
C ILE A 745 7.90 12.21 2.20
N ASN A 746 8.44 11.17 2.85
CA ASN A 746 7.89 10.66 4.11
C ASN A 746 7.93 11.70 5.23
N LEU A 747 9.03 12.45 5.37
CA LEU A 747 9.09 13.57 6.32
C LEU A 747 8.05 14.65 6.01
N MET A 748 7.82 14.97 4.73
CA MET A 748 6.76 15.90 4.31
C MET A 748 5.37 15.38 4.67
N PHE A 749 5.07 14.11 4.40
CA PHE A 749 3.80 13.49 4.75
C PHE A 749 3.58 13.47 6.26
N GLY A 750 4.64 13.20 7.03
CA GLY A 750 4.62 13.17 8.48
C GLY A 750 4.10 14.44 9.14
N GLU A 751 4.21 15.59 8.49
CA GLU A 751 3.70 16.88 9.01
C GLU A 751 2.18 16.94 9.14
N LEU A 752 1.42 16.13 8.42
CA LEU A 752 -0.04 16.11 8.51
C LEU A 752 -0.56 15.30 9.72
N ASN A 753 0.32 14.57 10.40
CA ASN A 753 0.01 13.70 11.55
C ASN A 753 -1.20 12.77 11.31
N ALA A 754 -1.38 12.30 10.09
CA ALA A 754 -2.54 11.51 9.71
C ALA A 754 -2.19 10.03 9.52
N SER A 755 -3.20 9.24 9.74
CA SER A 755 -3.26 7.81 9.52
C SER A 755 -3.06 7.39 8.05
N HIS A 756 -2.40 6.25 7.81
CA HIS A 756 -2.30 5.54 6.52
C HIS A 756 -1.60 6.37 5.45
N MET A 757 -0.49 7.00 5.84
CA MET A 757 0.38 7.76 4.95
C MET A 757 1.75 7.12 4.85
N GLY A 758 2.44 7.43 3.75
CA GLY A 758 3.80 7.01 3.51
C GLY A 758 4.06 6.74 2.04
N ILE A 759 5.33 6.71 1.68
CA ILE A 759 5.83 6.29 0.37
C ILE A 759 6.91 5.22 0.55
N ASN A 760 6.81 4.17 -0.26
CA ASN A 760 7.68 3.00 -0.20
C ASN A 760 8.32 2.71 -1.57
N ARG A 761 9.38 1.90 -1.55
CA ARG A 761 10.03 1.37 -2.76
C ARG A 761 9.03 0.61 -3.64
N PRO A 762 9.29 0.50 -4.96
CA PRO A 762 8.56 -0.43 -5.82
C PRO A 762 8.60 -1.85 -5.26
N MET A 763 7.47 -2.56 -5.29
CA MET A 763 7.42 -3.97 -4.83
C MET A 763 7.99 -4.95 -5.88
N ARG A 764 8.03 -4.54 -7.14
CA ARG A 764 8.48 -5.34 -8.29
C ARG A 764 9.10 -4.41 -9.33
N GLY A 765 9.90 -4.98 -10.24
CA GLY A 765 10.50 -4.24 -11.35
C GLY A 765 11.74 -3.46 -10.94
N ASP A 766 12.09 -2.43 -11.72
CA ASP A 766 13.24 -1.58 -11.45
C ASP A 766 13.09 -0.85 -10.11
N GLY A 767 14.18 -0.78 -9.34
CA GLY A 767 14.19 -0.17 -8.00
C GLY A 767 13.65 -1.04 -6.87
N ALA A 768 13.05 -2.21 -7.16
CA ALA A 768 12.71 -3.21 -6.15
C ALA A 768 13.97 -3.93 -5.65
N LEU A 769 14.03 -4.19 -4.34
CA LEU A 769 15.13 -4.94 -3.73
C LEU A 769 14.85 -6.45 -3.78
N PRO A 770 15.88 -7.30 -3.93
CA PRO A 770 15.71 -8.75 -3.77
C PRO A 770 15.13 -9.09 -2.39
N VAL A 771 14.17 -10.02 -2.36
CA VAL A 771 13.53 -10.53 -1.13
C VAL A 771 13.50 -12.05 -1.14
N ASP A 772 13.26 -12.66 0.02
CA ASP A 772 13.02 -14.11 0.19
C ASP A 772 14.19 -14.98 -0.30
N ARG A 773 15.43 -14.53 -0.07
CA ARG A 773 16.65 -15.21 -0.53
C ARG A 773 17.22 -16.18 0.49
N VAL A 774 17.21 -15.79 1.76
CA VAL A 774 17.83 -16.53 2.86
C VAL A 774 16.88 -17.60 3.38
N GLY A 775 17.35 -18.84 3.37
CA GLY A 775 16.58 -20.00 3.82
C GLY A 775 16.38 -20.03 5.33
N ASN A 776 15.14 -20.23 5.79
CA ASN A 776 14.81 -20.46 7.20
C ASN A 776 14.57 -21.97 7.44
N LEU A 777 15.20 -22.53 8.48
CA LEU A 777 15.11 -23.95 8.81
C LEU A 777 13.91 -24.29 9.72
N GLY A 778 13.20 -23.30 10.25
CA GLY A 778 12.11 -23.50 11.22
C GLY A 778 12.62 -23.93 12.59
N VAL A 779 13.73 -23.37 13.06
CA VAL A 779 14.32 -23.63 14.38
C VAL A 779 14.56 -22.33 15.13
N THR A 780 14.54 -22.39 16.46
CA THR A 780 15.11 -21.36 17.34
C THR A 780 16.30 -21.95 18.09
N PHE A 781 17.20 -21.10 18.58
CA PHE A 781 18.41 -21.51 19.30
C PHE A 781 18.34 -21.12 20.77
N ASP A 782 19.01 -21.90 21.63
CA ASP A 782 19.19 -21.61 23.06
C ASP A 782 20.26 -20.51 23.23
N PRO A 783 19.89 -19.28 23.62
CA PRO A 783 20.84 -18.19 23.74
C PRO A 783 21.90 -18.48 24.82
N ALA A 784 21.51 -19.14 25.92
CA ALA A 784 22.44 -19.50 26.99
C ALA A 784 23.47 -20.54 26.52
N ALA A 785 23.15 -21.38 25.54
CA ALA A 785 24.11 -22.28 24.91
C ALA A 785 25.15 -21.53 24.09
N ALA A 786 24.71 -20.54 23.30
CA ALA A 786 25.60 -19.70 22.51
C ALA A 786 26.56 -18.90 23.41
N GLU A 787 26.03 -18.28 24.47
CA GLU A 787 26.83 -17.56 25.49
C GLU A 787 27.85 -18.45 26.19
N ALA A 788 27.50 -19.71 26.46
CA ALA A 788 28.42 -20.70 27.03
C ALA A 788 29.43 -21.27 26.01
N GLY A 789 29.48 -20.76 24.77
CA GLY A 789 30.38 -21.23 23.72
C GLY A 789 30.03 -22.62 23.17
N ARG A 790 28.82 -23.13 23.43
CA ARG A 790 28.37 -24.44 22.93
C ARG A 790 27.95 -24.41 21.47
N GLY A 791 27.75 -23.21 20.90
CA GLY A 791 27.32 -23.00 19.51
C GLY A 791 25.80 -23.03 19.34
N LEU A 792 25.34 -23.31 18.12
CA LEU A 792 23.92 -23.28 17.73
C LEU A 792 23.15 -24.52 18.20
N VAL A 793 22.73 -24.51 19.46
CA VAL A 793 21.91 -25.57 20.07
C VAL A 793 20.43 -25.26 19.84
N VAL A 794 19.70 -26.18 19.21
CA VAL A 794 18.27 -26.03 18.90
C VAL A 794 17.46 -25.98 20.19
N ALA A 795 16.72 -24.88 20.41
CA ALA A 795 15.80 -24.73 21.54
C ALA A 795 14.41 -25.27 21.19
N THR A 796 13.81 -24.80 20.10
CA THR A 796 12.48 -25.25 19.65
C THR A 796 12.42 -25.44 18.14
N LEU A 797 11.46 -26.25 17.70
CA LEU A 797 11.11 -26.42 16.29
C LEU A 797 9.79 -25.73 16.02
N VAL A 798 9.70 -24.99 14.93
CA VAL A 798 8.44 -24.41 14.46
C VAL A 798 7.57 -25.53 13.89
N PRO A 799 6.35 -25.77 14.41
CA PRO A 799 5.45 -26.80 13.89
C PRO A 799 5.23 -26.67 12.38
N ASN A 800 5.29 -27.80 11.67
CA ASN A 800 5.21 -27.89 10.20
C ASN A 800 6.32 -27.15 9.43
N GLY A 801 7.34 -26.62 10.11
CA GLY A 801 8.54 -26.05 9.48
C GLY A 801 9.52 -27.11 8.98
N PRO A 802 10.54 -26.73 8.18
CA PRO A 802 11.46 -27.67 7.53
C PRO A 802 12.12 -28.66 8.49
N ALA A 803 12.65 -28.18 9.62
CA ALA A 803 13.28 -29.03 10.62
C ALA A 803 12.28 -29.97 11.29
N ALA A 804 11.08 -29.50 11.65
CA ALA A 804 10.04 -30.32 12.27
C ALA A 804 9.56 -31.44 11.34
N VAL A 805 9.30 -31.12 10.07
CA VAL A 805 8.84 -32.10 9.06
C VAL A 805 9.91 -33.15 8.75
N SER A 806 11.19 -32.80 8.85
CA SER A 806 12.28 -33.77 8.65
C SER A 806 12.30 -34.89 9.69
N ALA A 807 11.74 -34.65 10.89
CA ALA A 807 11.79 -35.51 12.07
C ALA A 807 13.22 -35.95 12.52
N ALA A 808 14.27 -35.43 11.90
CA ALA A 808 15.66 -35.80 12.17
C ALA A 808 16.35 -34.85 13.17
N ILE A 809 15.91 -33.59 13.19
CA ILE A 809 16.37 -32.56 14.14
C ILE A 809 15.42 -32.55 15.34
N ALA A 810 15.97 -32.44 16.55
CA ALA A 810 15.23 -32.34 17.80
C ALA A 810 15.79 -31.21 18.70
N PRO A 811 14.99 -30.66 19.62
CA PRO A 811 15.52 -29.80 20.68
C PRO A 811 16.71 -30.43 21.42
N GLY A 812 17.73 -29.63 21.70
CA GLY A 812 19.01 -30.04 22.29
C GLY A 812 20.10 -30.46 21.29
N ASP A 813 19.74 -30.66 20.02
CA ASP A 813 20.70 -30.89 18.95
C ASP A 813 21.56 -29.66 18.66
N ARG A 814 22.83 -29.87 18.31
CA ARG A 814 23.69 -28.78 17.82
C ARG A 814 23.82 -28.82 16.31
N ILE A 815 23.51 -27.72 15.63
CA ILE A 815 23.80 -27.58 14.19
C ILE A 815 25.27 -27.18 14.02
N VAL A 816 26.03 -27.97 13.27
CA VAL A 816 27.49 -27.81 13.14
C VAL A 816 27.98 -27.63 11.71
N ALA A 817 27.17 -27.93 10.69
CA ALA A 817 27.52 -27.65 9.30
C ALA A 817 26.27 -27.50 8.40
N ILE A 818 26.38 -26.68 7.36
CA ILE A 818 25.42 -26.56 6.25
C ILE A 818 26.14 -26.93 4.96
N ASP A 819 25.58 -27.86 4.17
CA ASP A 819 26.18 -28.37 2.93
C ASP A 819 27.66 -28.81 3.08
N GLY A 820 28.00 -29.35 4.25
CA GLY A 820 29.36 -29.80 4.57
C GLY A 820 30.31 -28.69 5.02
N VAL A 821 29.90 -27.41 4.95
CA VAL A 821 30.65 -26.27 5.48
C VAL A 821 30.40 -26.17 6.98
N ALA A 822 31.46 -26.34 7.78
CA ALA A 822 31.38 -26.26 9.23
C ALA A 822 31.00 -24.85 9.69
N ILE A 823 30.21 -24.75 10.77
CA ILE A 823 29.84 -23.50 11.42
C ILE A 823 30.75 -23.30 12.63
N GLY A 824 31.70 -22.38 12.51
CA GLY A 824 32.53 -21.87 13.59
C GLY A 824 31.88 -20.72 14.35
N PRO A 825 32.58 -20.17 15.37
CA PRO A 825 32.06 -19.08 16.21
C PRO A 825 31.87 -17.75 15.46
N HIS A 826 32.54 -17.57 14.31
CA HIS A 826 32.45 -16.36 13.48
C HIS A 826 31.64 -16.56 12.20
N ASP A 827 31.14 -17.78 11.97
CA ASP A 827 30.33 -18.10 10.80
C ASP A 827 28.86 -17.77 11.08
N ASN A 828 28.22 -17.11 10.12
CA ASN A 828 26.82 -16.74 10.19
C ASN A 828 25.96 -17.80 9.47
N LEU A 829 25.00 -18.40 10.18
CA LEU A 829 24.10 -19.41 9.62
C LEU A 829 23.29 -18.86 8.42
N ASP A 830 22.78 -17.64 8.52
CA ASP A 830 21.98 -17.01 7.48
C ASP A 830 22.82 -16.76 6.23
N ALA A 831 24.11 -16.44 6.38
CA ALA A 831 25.03 -16.34 5.24
C ALA A 831 25.21 -17.68 4.52
N LEU A 832 25.24 -18.80 5.24
CA LEU A 832 25.32 -20.14 4.65
C LEU A 832 24.01 -20.60 3.99
N LEU A 833 22.89 -19.99 4.40
CA LEU A 833 21.55 -20.25 3.86
C LEU A 833 21.13 -19.21 2.82
N ASP A 834 22.00 -18.28 2.46
CA ASP A 834 21.74 -17.28 1.43
C ASP A 834 21.51 -17.95 0.06
N HIS A 835 20.48 -17.51 -0.64
CA HIS A 835 19.99 -18.10 -1.89
C HIS A 835 19.54 -19.56 -1.79
N ARG A 836 19.18 -20.09 -0.61
CA ARG A 836 18.80 -21.51 -0.42
C ARG A 836 17.31 -21.75 -0.20
N VAL A 837 16.46 -20.73 -0.36
CA VAL A 837 15.01 -20.88 -0.26
C VAL A 837 14.50 -21.86 -1.31
N GLY A 838 13.80 -22.90 -0.87
CA GLY A 838 13.23 -23.92 -1.75
C GLY A 838 14.22 -24.99 -2.23
N ASP A 839 15.52 -24.82 -1.97
CA ASP A 839 16.57 -25.77 -2.35
C ASP A 839 16.71 -26.92 -1.36
N ARG A 840 17.38 -27.98 -1.82
CA ARG A 840 17.79 -29.10 -0.97
C ARG A 840 19.05 -28.72 -0.19
N VAL A 841 18.95 -28.56 1.13
CA VAL A 841 20.09 -28.23 2.00
C VAL A 841 20.40 -29.39 2.93
N SER A 842 21.68 -29.71 3.05
CA SER A 842 22.15 -30.69 4.01
C SER A 842 22.54 -30.05 5.33
N VAL A 843 21.98 -30.54 6.44
CA VAL A 843 22.27 -30.06 7.80
C VAL A 843 23.02 -31.14 8.55
N THR A 844 24.22 -30.83 9.05
CA THR A 844 24.97 -31.71 9.95
C THR A 844 24.67 -31.34 11.39
N ILE A 845 24.21 -32.33 12.15
CA ILE A 845 23.80 -32.22 13.54
C ILE A 845 24.78 -33.00 14.40
N ASP A 846 25.14 -32.47 15.56
CA ASP A 846 25.86 -33.15 16.61
C ASP A 846 24.92 -33.39 17.80
N ARG A 847 24.64 -34.68 18.08
CA ARG A 847 23.85 -35.12 19.23
C ARG A 847 24.73 -35.95 20.15
N GLY A 848 25.15 -35.35 21.27
CA GLY A 848 25.98 -36.03 22.27
C GLY A 848 27.34 -36.53 21.72
N GLY A 849 27.95 -35.81 20.78
CA GLY A 849 29.20 -36.18 20.12
C GLY A 849 29.04 -37.04 18.86
N THR A 850 27.83 -37.53 18.57
CA THR A 850 27.54 -38.29 17.36
C THR A 850 27.05 -37.35 16.26
N ARG A 851 27.83 -37.22 15.18
CA ARG A 851 27.45 -36.43 14.01
C ARG A 851 26.53 -37.21 13.08
N ARG A 852 25.45 -36.56 12.63
CA ARG A 852 24.50 -37.10 11.66
C ARG A 852 24.16 -36.03 10.64
N GLN A 853 23.99 -36.45 9.39
CA GLN A 853 23.59 -35.57 8.31
C GLN A 853 22.11 -35.82 8.00
N THR A 854 21.33 -34.75 7.88
CA THR A 854 19.96 -34.79 7.38
C THR A 854 19.79 -33.81 6.23
N VAL A 855 18.65 -33.88 5.56
CA VAL A 855 18.29 -32.97 4.46
C VAL A 855 17.00 -32.26 4.85
N VAL A 856 16.98 -30.95 4.63
CA VAL A 856 15.81 -30.10 4.80
C VAL A 856 15.62 -29.26 3.55
N ARG A 857 14.42 -28.73 3.37
CA ARG A 857 14.09 -27.74 2.34
C ARG A 857 13.79 -26.41 3.03
N PRO A 858 14.74 -25.47 3.11
CA PRO A 858 14.50 -24.19 3.76
C PRO A 858 13.35 -23.44 3.10
N VAL A 859 12.62 -22.65 3.90
CA VAL A 859 11.54 -21.79 3.42
C VAL A 859 11.95 -20.32 3.51
N SER A 860 11.27 -19.45 2.77
CA SER A 860 11.42 -17.99 2.88
C SER A 860 11.06 -17.48 4.28
N ALA A 861 11.54 -16.30 4.65
CA ALA A 861 11.18 -15.62 5.89
C ALA A 861 9.66 -15.41 6.03
N SER A 862 8.96 -15.02 4.96
CA SER A 862 7.50 -14.84 4.94
C SER A 862 6.74 -16.13 5.33
N VAL A 863 7.08 -17.26 4.70
CA VAL A 863 6.51 -18.58 5.05
C VAL A 863 6.84 -18.99 6.49
N ALA A 864 8.06 -18.73 6.97
CA ALA A 864 8.45 -19.04 8.35
C ALA A 864 7.64 -18.22 9.37
N ALA A 865 7.39 -16.94 9.12
CA ALA A 865 6.53 -16.10 9.94
C ALA A 865 5.10 -16.65 10.01
N GLY A 866 4.52 -17.02 8.87
CA GLY A 866 3.18 -17.65 8.83
C GLY A 866 3.09 -18.98 9.59
N LEU A 867 4.16 -19.77 9.62
CA LEU A 867 4.23 -21.00 10.42
C LEU A 867 4.30 -20.70 11.93
N ARG A 868 5.10 -19.71 12.33
CA ARG A 868 5.17 -19.24 13.74
C ARG A 868 3.82 -18.72 14.21
N TYR A 869 3.16 -17.92 13.38
CA TYR A 869 1.80 -17.41 13.62
C TYR A 869 0.80 -18.54 13.89
N ARG A 870 0.72 -19.52 12.99
CA ARG A 870 -0.19 -20.68 13.19
C ARG A 870 0.12 -21.46 14.46
N ALA A 871 1.40 -21.61 14.81
CA ALA A 871 1.81 -22.28 16.04
C ALA A 871 1.33 -21.53 17.29
N TRP A 872 1.44 -20.20 17.29
CA TRP A 872 0.93 -19.37 18.37
C TRP A 872 -0.59 -19.43 18.49
N VAL A 873 -1.34 -19.32 17.39
CA VAL A 873 -2.81 -19.44 17.41
C VAL A 873 -3.24 -20.78 18.01
N ALA A 874 -2.56 -21.87 17.64
CA ALA A 874 -2.82 -23.20 18.21
C ALA A 874 -2.53 -23.24 19.72
N GLU A 875 -1.46 -22.58 20.17
CA GLU A 875 -1.11 -22.46 21.58
C GLU A 875 -2.19 -21.69 22.38
N ARG A 876 -2.69 -20.57 21.85
CA ARG A 876 -3.77 -19.77 22.45
C ARG A 876 -5.06 -20.57 22.52
N ARG A 877 -5.43 -21.26 21.43
CA ARG A 877 -6.60 -22.13 21.37
C ARG A 877 -6.55 -23.25 22.42
N ALA A 878 -5.41 -23.92 22.56
CA ALA A 878 -5.21 -24.94 23.58
C ALA A 878 -5.27 -24.38 25.01
N MET A 879 -4.75 -23.15 25.21
CA MET A 879 -4.86 -22.45 26.49
C MET A 879 -6.31 -22.11 26.83
N THR A 880 -7.11 -21.60 25.89
CA THR A 880 -8.55 -21.34 26.09
C THR A 880 -9.31 -22.60 26.43
N GLU A 881 -9.05 -23.70 25.72
CA GLU A 881 -9.68 -25.00 26.00
C GLU A 881 -9.33 -25.48 27.41
N ARG A 882 -8.05 -25.43 27.80
CA ARG A 882 -7.60 -25.85 29.13
C ARG A 882 -8.20 -24.98 30.25
N LEU A 883 -8.14 -23.67 30.12
CA LEU A 883 -8.58 -22.73 31.16
C LEU A 883 -10.11 -22.68 31.30
N SER A 884 -10.85 -22.93 30.21
CA SER A 884 -12.32 -22.97 30.24
C SER A 884 -12.90 -24.35 30.53
N ALA A 885 -12.06 -25.38 30.71
CA ALA A 885 -12.44 -26.79 30.77
C ALA A 885 -13.26 -27.23 29.53
N GLY A 886 -12.83 -26.80 28.35
CA GLY A 886 -13.44 -27.11 27.05
C GLY A 886 -14.73 -26.36 26.74
N ARG A 887 -15.17 -25.44 27.61
CA ARG A 887 -16.42 -24.69 27.42
C ARG A 887 -16.33 -23.62 26.34
N PHE A 888 -15.17 -22.98 26.18
CA PHE A 888 -15.01 -21.87 25.25
C PHE A 888 -14.14 -22.22 24.06
N GLY A 889 -14.51 -21.65 22.93
CA GLY A 889 -13.72 -21.63 21.72
C GLY A 889 -12.87 -20.37 21.61
N TYR A 890 -11.95 -20.37 20.65
CA TYR A 890 -11.03 -19.28 20.37
C TYR A 890 -10.86 -19.11 18.87
N VAL A 891 -10.98 -17.87 18.41
CA VAL A 891 -10.61 -17.45 17.06
C VAL A 891 -9.69 -16.25 17.15
N HIS A 892 -8.65 -16.22 16.33
CA HIS A 892 -7.81 -15.05 16.16
C HIS A 892 -7.95 -14.55 14.72
N ILE A 893 -8.12 -13.25 14.55
CA ILE A 893 -8.25 -12.61 13.25
C ILE A 893 -7.04 -11.65 13.12
N PRO A 894 -5.99 -12.03 12.38
CA PRO A 894 -4.71 -11.29 12.36
C PRO A 894 -4.75 -10.03 11.47
N ASP A 895 -5.68 -9.97 10.53
CA ASP A 895 -5.97 -8.84 9.67
C ASP A 895 -7.43 -8.96 9.21
N MET A 896 -7.94 -7.94 8.54
CA MET A 896 -9.29 -7.93 7.96
C MET A 896 -9.25 -8.23 6.46
N SER A 897 -8.45 -9.20 6.03
CA SER A 897 -8.42 -9.69 4.65
C SER A 897 -9.50 -10.76 4.35
N ALA A 898 -9.72 -11.04 3.06
CA ALA A 898 -10.60 -12.13 2.63
C ALA A 898 -10.10 -13.52 3.09
N GLU A 899 -8.79 -13.72 3.18
CA GLU A 899 -8.19 -14.96 3.67
C GLU A 899 -8.49 -15.15 5.17
N SER A 900 -8.31 -14.10 5.98
CA SER A 900 -8.69 -14.10 7.40
C SER A 900 -10.18 -14.32 7.62
N LEU A 901 -11.05 -13.75 6.77
CA LEU A 901 -12.49 -14.01 6.82
C LEU A 901 -12.81 -15.49 6.53
N THR A 902 -12.14 -16.08 5.53
CA THR A 902 -12.30 -17.50 5.18
C THR A 902 -11.84 -18.39 6.33
N GLN A 903 -10.68 -18.08 6.92
CA GLN A 903 -10.15 -18.79 8.07
C GLN A 903 -11.07 -18.66 9.30
N LEU A 904 -11.65 -17.49 9.55
CA LEU A 904 -12.66 -17.29 10.58
C LEU A 904 -13.85 -18.25 10.37
N TYR A 905 -14.38 -18.35 9.15
CA TYR A 905 -15.49 -19.27 8.87
C TYR A 905 -15.10 -20.73 9.11
N LEU A 906 -13.91 -21.14 8.70
CA LEU A 906 -13.40 -22.48 8.96
C LEU A 906 -13.24 -22.77 10.45
N ASP A 907 -12.65 -21.85 11.21
CA ASP A 907 -12.46 -22.00 12.64
C ASP A 907 -13.81 -22.07 13.37
N LEU A 908 -14.76 -21.20 13.00
CA LEU A 908 -16.11 -21.21 13.57
C LEU A 908 -16.77 -22.58 13.36
N ASP A 909 -16.80 -23.07 12.13
CA ASP A 909 -17.47 -24.32 11.75
C ASP A 909 -16.76 -25.55 12.33
N ALA A 910 -15.43 -25.59 12.30
CA ALA A 910 -14.65 -26.77 12.69
C ALA A 910 -14.48 -26.94 14.21
N THR A 911 -14.41 -25.83 14.97
CA THR A 911 -13.94 -25.90 16.37
C THR A 911 -14.78 -25.12 17.39
N ASN A 912 -15.64 -24.19 16.95
CA ASN A 912 -16.33 -23.28 17.87
C ASN A 912 -17.85 -23.51 17.97
N GLN A 913 -18.53 -24.06 16.94
CA GLN A 913 -19.98 -24.32 16.98
C GLN A 913 -20.43 -25.25 18.13
N ALA A 914 -19.55 -26.14 18.59
CA ALA A 914 -19.82 -27.06 19.70
C ALA A 914 -19.54 -26.45 21.10
N ARG A 915 -19.07 -25.20 21.15
CA ARG A 915 -18.68 -24.52 22.40
C ARG A 915 -19.86 -23.75 22.97
N GLN A 916 -19.74 -23.29 24.22
CA GLN A 916 -20.78 -22.50 24.90
C GLN A 916 -20.58 -20.99 24.71
N GLY A 917 -19.42 -20.56 24.19
CA GLY A 917 -19.05 -19.19 23.93
C GLY A 917 -17.70 -19.13 23.20
N VAL A 918 -17.37 -17.99 22.59
CA VAL A 918 -16.14 -17.82 21.79
C VAL A 918 -15.40 -16.56 22.20
N VAL A 919 -14.09 -16.69 22.43
CA VAL A 919 -13.17 -15.56 22.50
C VAL A 919 -12.76 -15.17 21.08
N ILE A 920 -13.05 -13.93 20.70
CA ILE A 920 -12.60 -13.32 19.44
C ILE A 920 -11.38 -12.48 19.78
N ASP A 921 -10.23 -12.81 19.22
CA ASP A 921 -8.97 -12.12 19.48
C ASP A 921 -8.57 -11.29 18.25
N LEU A 922 -8.53 -9.96 18.44
CA LEU A 922 -8.13 -8.95 17.43
C LEU A 922 -6.82 -8.24 17.78
N ARG A 923 -6.10 -8.70 18.79
CA ARG A 923 -4.79 -8.16 19.15
C ARG A 923 -3.86 -8.21 17.93
N HIS A 924 -3.12 -7.13 17.69
CA HIS A 924 -2.22 -6.99 16.53
C HIS A 924 -2.87 -7.12 15.15
N ASN A 925 -4.16 -6.78 15.04
CA ASN A 925 -4.84 -6.81 13.75
C ASN A 925 -4.43 -5.61 12.87
N ASP A 926 -3.82 -5.90 11.71
CA ASP A 926 -3.30 -4.91 10.73
C ASP A 926 -4.40 -4.17 9.93
N GLY A 927 -5.69 -4.43 10.19
CA GLY A 927 -6.81 -3.88 9.44
C GLY A 927 -7.04 -4.54 8.08
N GLY A 928 -7.84 -3.91 7.21
CA GLY A 928 -8.27 -4.49 5.94
C GLY A 928 -9.64 -3.96 5.49
N PHE A 929 -10.56 -4.85 5.12
CA PHE A 929 -11.86 -4.45 4.55
C PHE A 929 -13.04 -5.39 4.85
N VAL A 930 -12.87 -6.45 5.66
CA VAL A 930 -13.91 -7.48 5.87
C VAL A 930 -14.75 -7.30 7.13
N ASN A 931 -14.56 -6.22 7.91
CA ASN A 931 -15.32 -5.92 9.12
C ASN A 931 -16.83 -6.19 9.00
N GLY A 932 -17.49 -5.69 7.96
CA GLY A 932 -18.95 -5.84 7.76
C GLY A 932 -19.39 -7.29 7.60
N TYR A 933 -18.57 -8.13 6.97
CA TYR A 933 -18.85 -9.56 6.79
C TYR A 933 -18.68 -10.33 8.10
N ALA A 934 -17.63 -10.00 8.85
CA ALA A 934 -17.37 -10.64 10.14
C ALA A 934 -18.47 -10.25 11.15
N LEU A 935 -18.81 -8.95 11.25
CA LEU A 935 -19.87 -8.46 12.12
C LEU A 935 -21.23 -9.09 11.79
N ASP A 936 -21.57 -9.27 10.52
CA ASP A 936 -22.84 -9.91 10.13
C ASP A 936 -22.96 -11.34 10.70
N VAL A 937 -21.89 -12.14 10.65
CA VAL A 937 -21.92 -13.51 11.20
C VAL A 937 -22.16 -13.52 12.71
N PHE A 938 -21.54 -12.59 13.45
CA PHE A 938 -21.71 -12.49 14.91
C PHE A 938 -23.06 -11.85 15.30
N ALA A 939 -23.62 -10.97 14.48
CA ALA A 939 -24.89 -10.28 14.74
C ALA A 939 -26.13 -11.13 14.42
N ARG A 940 -26.00 -12.16 13.59
CA ARG A 940 -27.12 -13.05 13.21
C ARG A 940 -27.73 -13.74 14.43
N ARG A 941 -28.98 -13.38 14.73
CA ARG A 941 -29.82 -14.06 15.73
C ARG A 941 -30.72 -15.11 15.10
N ASN A 942 -30.90 -16.22 15.82
CA ASN A 942 -31.92 -17.20 15.52
C ASN A 942 -33.31 -16.62 15.82
N PHE A 943 -34.29 -16.91 14.97
CA PHE A 943 -35.63 -16.32 15.06
C PHE A 943 -36.74 -17.35 15.32
N LEU A 944 -36.46 -18.65 15.16
CA LEU A 944 -37.34 -19.74 15.58
C LEU A 944 -36.55 -21.04 15.75
N THR A 945 -37.19 -22.06 16.31
CA THR A 945 -36.67 -23.44 16.42
C THR A 945 -37.39 -24.34 15.43
N MET A 946 -36.65 -25.16 14.70
CA MET A 946 -37.15 -26.12 13.71
C MET A 946 -36.91 -27.54 14.22
N GLN A 947 -37.89 -28.43 14.05
CA GLN A 947 -37.74 -29.84 14.44
C GLN A 947 -38.27 -30.75 13.33
N THR A 948 -37.37 -31.50 12.70
CA THR A 948 -37.73 -32.60 11.80
C THR A 948 -38.19 -33.79 12.63
N ARG A 949 -39.24 -34.50 12.20
CA ARG A 949 -39.76 -35.69 12.90
C ARG A 949 -38.64 -36.72 13.14
N GLY A 950 -38.38 -37.06 14.40
CA GLY A 950 -37.34 -38.01 14.81
C GLY A 950 -35.94 -37.41 14.98
N GLN A 951 -35.77 -36.08 14.84
CA GLN A 951 -34.50 -35.36 15.06
C GLN A 951 -34.62 -34.37 16.23
N PRO A 952 -33.49 -33.93 16.82
CA PRO A 952 -33.51 -32.88 17.83
C PRO A 952 -33.99 -31.55 17.24
N PRO A 953 -34.62 -30.68 18.06
CA PRO A 953 -34.89 -29.31 17.66
C PRO A 953 -33.56 -28.55 17.43
N VAL A 954 -33.49 -27.80 16.34
CA VAL A 954 -32.34 -26.98 15.96
C VAL A 954 -32.79 -25.56 15.63
N PRO A 955 -31.95 -24.53 15.85
CA PRO A 955 -32.36 -23.18 15.50
C PRO A 955 -32.47 -22.98 13.98
N SER A 956 -33.32 -22.03 13.56
CA SER A 956 -33.74 -21.87 12.17
C SER A 956 -32.62 -21.59 11.18
N ARG A 957 -31.62 -20.79 11.57
CA ARG A 957 -30.53 -20.43 10.66
C ARG A 957 -29.65 -21.64 10.36
N GLN A 958 -29.31 -22.44 11.38
CA GLN A 958 -28.58 -23.70 11.18
C GLN A 958 -29.39 -24.68 10.31
N ALA A 959 -30.68 -24.83 10.57
CA ALA A 959 -31.56 -25.71 9.80
C ALA A 959 -31.69 -25.33 8.32
N LEU A 960 -31.62 -24.03 8.01
CA LEU A 960 -31.72 -23.48 6.66
C LEU A 960 -30.37 -23.26 5.97
N GLY A 961 -29.27 -23.76 6.55
CA GLY A 961 -27.93 -23.65 5.97
C GLY A 961 -27.33 -22.24 6.03
N GLN A 962 -27.81 -21.39 6.93
CA GLN A 962 -27.26 -20.05 7.15
C GLN A 962 -26.25 -20.10 8.30
N ARG A 963 -25.00 -19.68 8.03
CA ARG A 963 -23.97 -19.55 9.08
C ARG A 963 -24.41 -18.53 10.13
N ALA A 964 -24.56 -18.97 11.37
CA ALA A 964 -24.82 -18.13 12.53
C ALA A 964 -24.07 -18.74 13.72
N LEU A 965 -23.43 -17.90 14.53
CA LEU A 965 -22.78 -18.38 15.75
C LEU A 965 -23.83 -18.53 16.87
N GLY A 966 -24.54 -17.45 17.19
CA GLY A 966 -25.61 -17.47 18.20
C GLY A 966 -25.14 -17.81 19.63
N LEU A 967 -23.82 -17.74 19.89
CA LEU A 967 -23.20 -17.96 21.19
C LEU A 967 -22.73 -16.61 21.79
N PRO A 968 -22.62 -16.49 23.13
CA PRO A 968 -21.92 -15.39 23.77
C PRO A 968 -20.48 -15.24 23.26
N THR A 969 -20.05 -13.99 23.08
CA THR A 969 -18.69 -13.66 22.63
C THR A 969 -18.04 -12.59 23.52
N VAL A 970 -16.72 -12.60 23.56
CA VAL A 970 -15.88 -11.54 24.13
C VAL A 970 -14.81 -11.17 23.11
N LEU A 971 -14.51 -9.88 22.99
CA LEU A 971 -13.52 -9.36 22.06
C LEU A 971 -12.24 -8.96 22.80
N LEU A 972 -11.08 -9.40 22.32
CA LEU A 972 -9.77 -8.93 22.79
C LEU A 972 -9.19 -7.93 21.81
N THR A 973 -8.68 -6.80 22.31
CA THR A 973 -7.98 -5.77 21.53
C THR A 973 -6.72 -5.29 22.25
N ASP A 974 -5.82 -4.68 21.50
CA ASP A 974 -4.66 -3.98 22.08
C ASP A 974 -4.27 -2.73 21.28
N GLU A 975 -3.20 -2.07 21.72
CA GLU A 975 -2.66 -0.84 21.13
C GLU A 975 -2.24 -1.00 19.65
N SER A 976 -2.07 -2.24 19.18
CA SER A 976 -1.66 -2.56 17.80
C SER A 976 -2.84 -2.95 16.90
N SER A 977 -4.06 -3.09 17.42
CA SER A 977 -5.28 -3.30 16.63
C SER A 977 -5.66 -1.99 15.89
N LEU A 978 -5.54 -1.94 14.56
CA LEU A 978 -5.67 -0.69 13.79
C LEU A 978 -6.65 -0.75 12.60
N SER A 979 -7.04 0.42 12.08
CA SER A 979 -7.85 0.56 10.85
C SER A 979 -9.18 -0.20 10.91
N ASP A 980 -9.46 -1.12 9.98
CA ASP A 980 -10.71 -1.90 9.94
C ASP A 980 -10.95 -2.75 11.21
N ALA A 981 -9.91 -3.00 12.03
CA ALA A 981 -10.06 -3.57 13.37
C ALA A 981 -10.79 -2.62 14.32
N GLU A 982 -10.60 -1.31 14.20
CA GLU A 982 -11.30 -0.29 14.97
C GLU A 982 -12.75 -0.16 14.53
N ASP A 983 -13.01 -0.25 13.22
CA ASP A 983 -14.37 -0.36 12.69
C ASP A 983 -15.09 -1.58 13.26
N PHE A 984 -14.42 -2.74 13.24
CA PHE A 984 -14.99 -3.96 13.82
C PHE A 984 -15.25 -3.78 15.32
N THR A 985 -14.31 -3.21 16.07
CA THR A 985 -14.44 -3.01 17.51
C THR A 985 -15.59 -2.07 17.86
N GLU A 986 -15.71 -0.94 17.16
CA GLU A 986 -16.81 0.01 17.36
C GLU A 986 -18.15 -0.57 16.89
N GLY A 987 -18.17 -1.31 15.78
CA GLY A 987 -19.34 -2.03 15.31
C GLY A 987 -19.80 -3.11 16.29
N TYR A 988 -18.85 -3.86 16.87
CA TYR A 988 -19.12 -4.90 17.88
C TYR A 988 -19.77 -4.33 19.14
N ARG A 989 -19.28 -3.17 19.61
CA ARG A 989 -19.86 -2.41 20.71
C ARG A 989 -21.25 -1.88 20.36
N THR A 990 -21.39 -1.24 19.20
CA THR A 990 -22.65 -0.63 18.73
C THR A 990 -23.77 -1.67 18.58
N LEU A 991 -23.44 -2.87 18.09
CA LEU A 991 -24.39 -3.97 17.92
C LEU A 991 -24.64 -4.77 19.22
N GLY A 992 -23.92 -4.48 20.30
CA GLY A 992 -24.09 -5.12 21.59
C GLY A 992 -23.73 -6.61 21.57
N LEU A 993 -22.66 -6.98 20.87
CA LEU A 993 -22.27 -8.39 20.65
C LEU A 993 -21.51 -9.00 21.84
N GLY A 994 -20.92 -8.17 22.70
CA GLY A 994 -20.26 -8.61 23.94
C GLY A 994 -19.39 -7.50 24.54
N LYS A 995 -18.52 -7.88 25.49
CA LYS A 995 -17.55 -6.96 26.10
C LYS A 995 -16.23 -6.92 25.31
N VAL A 996 -15.57 -5.76 25.31
CA VAL A 996 -14.21 -5.56 24.79
C VAL A 996 -13.22 -5.55 25.95
N VAL A 997 -12.18 -6.37 25.89
CA VAL A 997 -11.18 -6.59 26.96
C VAL A 997 -9.77 -6.37 26.39
N GLY A 998 -8.88 -5.75 27.16
CA GLY A 998 -7.48 -5.57 26.76
C GLY A 998 -7.03 -4.12 26.87
N GLN A 999 -6.47 -3.56 25.80
CA GLN A 999 -6.10 -2.14 25.72
C GLN A 999 -6.88 -1.44 24.59
N PRO A 1000 -7.04 -0.09 24.65
CA PRO A 1000 -7.59 0.68 23.54
C PRO A 1000 -6.87 0.39 22.22
N THR A 1001 -7.59 0.51 21.11
CA THR A 1001 -7.05 0.31 19.75
C THR A 1001 -6.02 1.39 19.37
N ALA A 1002 -5.42 1.28 18.19
CA ALA A 1002 -4.37 2.19 17.70
C ALA A 1002 -4.77 3.67 17.57
N GLY A 1003 -6.07 3.97 17.42
CA GLY A 1003 -6.54 5.33 17.13
C GLY A 1003 -6.10 5.81 15.76
N TRP A 1004 -6.07 4.90 14.79
CA TRP A 1004 -5.47 5.06 13.48
C TRP A 1004 -6.42 4.47 12.42
N ILE A 1005 -7.31 5.31 11.88
CA ILE A 1005 -8.33 4.89 10.92
C ILE A 1005 -8.79 6.01 9.95
N ILE A 1006 -8.26 5.93 8.73
CA ILE A 1006 -8.75 6.64 7.54
C ILE A 1006 -8.69 5.62 6.40
N TYR A 1007 -9.77 5.43 5.65
CA TYR A 1007 -9.66 4.51 4.51
C TYR A 1007 -8.74 5.12 3.46
N THR A 1008 -7.90 4.24 2.90
CA THR A 1008 -6.78 4.60 2.05
C THR A 1008 -6.73 3.71 0.81
N SER A 1009 -6.04 4.17 -0.21
CA SER A 1009 -5.68 3.37 -1.40
C SER A 1009 -4.21 3.58 -1.75
N PRO A 1010 -3.56 2.59 -2.41
CA PRO A 1010 -2.23 2.79 -2.95
C PRO A 1010 -2.29 3.66 -4.21
N THR A 1011 -1.22 4.38 -4.50
CA THR A 1011 -1.02 5.04 -5.78
C THR A 1011 0.43 4.85 -6.21
N ALA A 1012 0.63 4.35 -7.42
CA ALA A 1012 1.95 4.24 -8.04
C ALA A 1012 2.36 5.57 -8.68
N LEU A 1013 3.64 5.91 -8.52
CA LEU A 1013 4.30 7.05 -9.13
C LEU A 1013 5.12 6.61 -10.36
N ILE A 1014 5.61 7.57 -11.14
CA ILE A 1014 6.34 7.26 -12.40
C ILE A 1014 7.61 6.44 -12.19
N ASP A 1015 8.25 6.57 -11.03
CA ASP A 1015 9.46 5.83 -10.65
C ASP A 1015 9.15 4.45 -10.04
N GLY A 1016 7.88 4.02 -10.07
CA GLY A 1016 7.39 2.79 -9.46
C GLY A 1016 7.20 2.87 -7.95
N SER A 1017 7.54 3.99 -7.29
CA SER A 1017 7.28 4.17 -5.86
C SER A 1017 5.79 4.07 -5.58
N ILE A 1018 5.44 3.46 -4.44
CA ILE A 1018 4.03 3.30 -4.03
C ILE A 1018 3.78 4.17 -2.82
N MET A 1019 2.86 5.12 -2.95
CA MET A 1019 2.39 5.94 -1.83
C MET A 1019 0.98 5.53 -1.38
N ARG A 1020 0.62 5.87 -0.14
CA ARG A 1020 -0.73 5.71 0.39
C ARG A 1020 -1.47 7.04 0.46
N VAL A 1021 -2.73 7.02 0.03
CA VAL A 1021 -3.60 8.21 -0.04
C VAL A 1021 -4.81 8.02 0.88
N PRO A 1022 -4.81 8.62 2.09
CA PRO A 1022 -5.93 8.52 3.01
C PRO A 1022 -7.06 9.50 2.61
N HIS A 1023 -8.20 8.95 2.16
CA HIS A 1023 -9.24 9.71 1.45
C HIS A 1023 -10.63 9.66 2.09
N THR A 1024 -10.91 8.73 3.02
CA THR A 1024 -12.25 8.62 3.65
C THR A 1024 -12.19 8.69 5.16
N ARG A 1025 -12.80 9.74 5.72
CA ARG A 1025 -13.03 9.90 7.15
C ARG A 1025 -14.02 8.87 7.68
N ILE A 1026 -13.73 8.30 8.84
CA ILE A 1026 -14.61 7.34 9.53
C ILE A 1026 -15.17 7.95 10.81
N ARG A 1027 -16.48 7.80 11.02
CA ARG A 1027 -17.20 8.31 12.20
C ARG A 1027 -18.11 7.25 12.78
N ASP A 1028 -18.30 7.31 14.09
CA ASP A 1028 -19.28 6.47 14.76
C ASP A 1028 -20.73 6.92 14.47
N THR A 1029 -21.69 6.17 15.00
CA THR A 1029 -23.13 6.47 14.82
C THR A 1029 -23.59 7.78 15.47
N ALA A 1030 -22.77 8.37 16.36
CA ALA A 1030 -23.00 9.69 16.95
C ALA A 1030 -22.27 10.82 16.18
N GLY A 1031 -21.54 10.49 15.12
CA GLY A 1031 -20.81 11.44 14.29
C GLY A 1031 -19.43 11.83 14.83
N ARG A 1032 -18.91 11.15 15.86
CA ARG A 1032 -17.57 11.41 16.42
C ARG A 1032 -16.52 10.75 15.53
N ASP A 1033 -15.43 11.47 15.28
CA ASP A 1033 -14.28 10.95 14.53
C ASP A 1033 -13.63 9.81 15.30
N LEU A 1034 -13.16 8.78 14.57
CA LEU A 1034 -12.38 7.68 15.15
C LEU A 1034 -10.88 7.93 14.99
N GLU A 1035 -10.48 8.64 13.93
CA GLU A 1035 -9.09 8.98 13.67
C GLU A 1035 -8.49 9.76 14.84
N MET A 1036 -7.31 9.34 15.32
CA MET A 1036 -6.62 9.89 16.50
C MET A 1036 -7.39 9.78 17.83
N HIS A 1037 -8.46 8.97 17.88
CA HIS A 1037 -9.35 8.87 19.03
C HIS A 1037 -9.64 7.40 19.39
N PRO A 1038 -8.63 6.67 19.90
CA PRO A 1038 -8.77 5.27 20.27
C PRO A 1038 -9.91 5.09 21.27
N ARG A 1039 -10.69 4.01 21.13
CA ARG A 1039 -11.88 3.79 21.96
C ARG A 1039 -11.52 3.01 23.23
N PRO A 1040 -12.00 3.45 24.41
CA PRO A 1040 -11.75 2.71 25.64
C PRO A 1040 -12.38 1.31 25.58
N VAL A 1041 -11.71 0.34 26.19
CA VAL A 1041 -12.22 -1.01 26.38
C VAL A 1041 -13.21 -1.06 27.55
N ASP A 1042 -14.06 -2.09 27.60
CA ASP A 1042 -14.96 -2.29 28.74
C ASP A 1042 -14.20 -2.79 29.99
N VAL A 1043 -13.14 -3.58 29.78
CA VAL A 1043 -12.30 -4.14 30.84
C VAL A 1043 -10.83 -3.95 30.45
N ASP A 1044 -10.18 -2.99 31.10
CA ASP A 1044 -8.78 -2.68 30.87
C ASP A 1044 -7.86 -3.76 31.47
N VAL A 1045 -6.97 -4.28 30.64
CA VAL A 1045 -5.93 -5.26 31.02
C VAL A 1045 -4.69 -5.03 30.18
N THR A 1046 -3.60 -4.64 30.83
CA THR A 1046 -2.28 -4.53 30.21
C THR A 1046 -1.54 -5.87 30.28
N ARG A 1047 -0.88 -6.27 29.20
CA ARG A 1047 0.10 -7.38 29.21
C ARG A 1047 1.46 -6.84 29.68
N PRO A 1048 2.02 -7.24 30.83
CA PRO A 1048 3.33 -6.76 31.25
C PRO A 1048 4.47 -7.37 30.40
N LEU A 1049 5.56 -6.62 30.18
CA LEU A 1049 6.78 -7.18 29.56
C LEU A 1049 7.36 -8.28 30.46
N GLY A 1050 7.83 -9.37 29.86
CA GLY A 1050 8.35 -10.54 30.58
C GLY A 1050 7.28 -11.54 31.01
N GLU A 1051 6.01 -11.34 30.66
CA GLU A 1051 4.94 -12.29 31.00
C GLU A 1051 5.06 -13.59 30.19
N SER A 1052 5.23 -14.72 30.88
CA SER A 1052 5.16 -16.06 30.27
C SER A 1052 3.73 -16.59 30.05
N GLY A 1053 2.73 -15.87 30.56
CA GLY A 1053 1.30 -16.16 30.48
C GLY A 1053 0.60 -15.41 29.36
N ASP A 1054 -0.67 -15.08 29.58
CA ASP A 1054 -1.48 -14.20 28.72
C ASP A 1054 -2.65 -13.66 29.54
N ALA A 1055 -2.36 -12.59 30.28
CA ALA A 1055 -3.30 -11.96 31.21
C ALA A 1055 -4.58 -11.48 30.51
N GLN A 1056 -4.47 -10.95 29.29
CA GLN A 1056 -5.61 -10.47 28.51
C GLN A 1056 -6.52 -11.63 28.08
N LEU A 1057 -5.97 -12.74 27.56
CA LEU A 1057 -6.75 -13.92 27.21
C LEU A 1057 -7.43 -14.54 28.44
N LEU A 1058 -6.70 -14.66 29.55
CA LEU A 1058 -7.27 -15.14 30.81
C LEU A 1058 -8.45 -14.27 31.22
N LYS A 1059 -8.29 -12.94 31.16
CA LYS A 1059 -9.38 -12.04 31.53
C LYS A 1059 -10.58 -12.15 30.59
N GLY A 1060 -10.35 -12.29 29.28
CA GLY A 1060 -11.41 -12.55 28.31
C GLY A 1060 -12.23 -13.79 28.67
N ILE A 1061 -11.56 -14.89 29.02
CA ILE A 1061 -12.19 -16.15 29.45
C ILE A 1061 -13.03 -15.95 30.72
N GLU A 1062 -12.52 -15.22 31.72
CA GLU A 1062 -13.26 -14.89 32.94
C GLU A 1062 -14.52 -14.06 32.65
N VAL A 1063 -14.37 -13.00 31.84
CA VAL A 1063 -15.48 -12.11 31.46
C VAL A 1063 -16.57 -12.90 30.73
N LEU A 1064 -16.18 -13.72 29.76
CA LEU A 1064 -17.11 -14.58 29.02
C LEU A 1064 -17.84 -15.58 29.94
N GLY A 1065 -17.16 -16.14 30.95
CA GLY A 1065 -17.76 -17.06 31.90
C GLY A 1065 -18.65 -16.41 32.97
N SER A 1066 -18.54 -15.11 33.18
CA SER A 1066 -19.32 -14.35 34.16
C SER A 1066 -20.65 -13.81 33.60
N GLY A 1067 -20.84 -13.79 32.28
CA GLY A 1067 -22.00 -13.20 31.61
C GLY A 1067 -23.14 -14.19 31.33
N GLN A 1068 -24.31 -13.97 31.96
CA GLN A 1068 -25.65 -14.58 31.70
C GLN A 1068 -25.75 -16.14 31.72
N PRO A 1069 -26.94 -16.71 31.98
CA PRO A 1069 -27.11 -18.16 32.05
C PRO A 1069 -26.80 -18.82 30.70
N MET A 1070 -25.80 -19.70 30.72
CA MET A 1070 -25.28 -20.41 29.55
C MET A 1070 -26.27 -21.47 29.09
N PRO A 1071 -26.47 -21.67 27.77
CA PRO A 1071 -27.31 -22.75 27.27
C PRO A 1071 -26.75 -24.11 27.72
N PRO A 1072 -27.61 -25.06 28.15
CA PRO A 1072 -27.16 -26.36 28.61
C PRO A 1072 -26.46 -27.13 27.48
N ILE A 1073 -25.40 -27.87 27.82
CA ILE A 1073 -24.73 -28.79 26.91
C ILE A 1073 -25.79 -29.79 26.41
N ALA A 1074 -26.07 -29.79 25.10
CA ALA A 1074 -26.80 -30.89 24.50
C ALA A 1074 -25.92 -32.15 24.65
N SER A 1075 -26.31 -33.05 25.55
CA SER A 1075 -25.67 -34.33 25.77
C SER A 1075 -25.87 -35.22 24.52
N GLY A 1076 -25.04 -35.01 23.50
CA GLY A 1076 -24.86 -35.94 22.40
C GLY A 1076 -23.82 -36.98 22.80
N SER A 1077 -24.21 -38.25 22.73
CA SER A 1077 -23.37 -39.42 22.97
C SER A 1077 -22.04 -39.40 22.21
N ARG A 1078 -21.00 -39.94 22.84
CA ARG A 1078 -19.68 -40.26 22.27
C ARG A 1078 -19.74 -40.89 20.88
#